data_AF-H9GHE3-F1
#
_entry.id   AF-H9GHE3-F1
#
_cell.length_a   1.000
_cell.length_b   1.000
_cell.length_c   1.000
_cell.angle_alpha   90.00
_cell.angle_beta   90.00
_cell.angle_gamma   90.00
#
_symmetry.space_group_name_H-M   'P 1'
#
loop_
_entity.id
_entity.type
_entity.pdbx_description
1 polymer ?
#
loop_
_entity_poly.entity_id
_entity_poly.type
_entity_poly.pdbx_seq_one_letter_code
_entity_poly.pdbx_strand_id
1 'polypeptide(L)'
;LSVLILCMHSALVGGEDQATFLTKAQEMGLTDGRYVFVPYDTLFYSLPYENHSYFILENDHVFRKAYDAVLTITLQSGERSFYEAFDAAKQRGEITLDLEPQQVSPLFGTIYDAIYLVAKALAKANHHKPSELFGTLLTQHVKNLDFAGFSRRVQMDSKGRPLAKYVILDSDGKGSRLLPTYLLVTSSKLLQPLGRGIHFPGGNLLPEDSSCWFDPGVLCIRGSDPPLVVLVLLPPLLLLLFGLCLAYLIRHGALYHQVLQGSKKFLLSLDDLTFVHTRLSRMRLTLDNLSECKSNSEGRSLRSATCSLSVKSTVVTFETSNVAIYEGDWVWLKKLESGVITDWRQNTASLLSKMKDVRHENINPFFGLLSDGALSALVMEYCSRGSLEDLLQNTDLKLDWMFKSSLLMDLIKGMKYLHHQDLCHGRLKSRNCVVDGRFVLKVTDYGYTGLLSAQSTLRVQPPAEELLWTAPEILRDLQLYPKGTFKGDVYSFAIVLQEVLVRGPPYCMSEVPAEEIIRKLQKPPPLYRPNVPPEDNPRECIRLMKQCWSEAPERRPTFDEIFEQFKAINKGKRTNIIDSMLRMLEQYSSNLEELIRERTEELEMEKQKTEQLLTQMLPVSVAETLKTGGTVEPEYFEEVTIYFSDIIGFTAISALSEPIQIVDLLNDLYTLFDAIIGHHDVYKVETIGDAYMVASGLPKRNGQRHAAEIANMALDILSSVGSFKVKHLPGVPIRIRMGLHSGNNGPCAAGVVGLTMPRYCLFGDTVNTASRIESTGLPFRIHISQSTMKTLRSLNEGYKIDFRGKTELKGAGLWRSWLVTSCYKSLLTERQPWQDTIVQEIKTALRESKRKFISRQKQQR
;
A
#
# COMPACT_ATOMS: atom_id res chain seq x y z
N LEU A 1 26.93 -20.61 18.24
CA LEU A 1 26.65 -21.70 17.28
C LEU A 1 25.91 -21.10 16.11
N SER A 2 26.35 -21.32 14.87
CA SER A 2 25.62 -20.87 13.69
C SER A 2 24.95 -22.07 13.02
N VAL A 3 23.63 -22.02 12.78
CA VAL A 3 22.87 -23.12 12.17
C VAL A 3 22.73 -22.87 10.67
N LEU A 4 23.08 -23.85 9.86
CA LEU A 4 22.97 -23.85 8.40
C LEU A 4 21.88 -24.85 7.98
N ILE A 5 20.80 -24.34 7.40
CA ILE A 5 19.69 -25.17 6.90
C ILE A 5 20.02 -25.61 5.48
N LEU A 6 20.09 -26.93 5.26
CA LEU A 6 20.38 -27.54 3.97
C LEU A 6 19.08 -27.83 3.23
N CYS A 7 18.72 -26.96 2.28
CA CYS A 7 17.56 -27.11 1.41
C CYS A 7 17.89 -27.94 0.16
N MET A 8 18.33 -29.18 0.37
CA MET A 8 18.76 -30.13 -0.67
C MET A 8 18.43 -31.56 -0.23
N HIS A 9 18.34 -32.48 -1.19
CA HIS A 9 18.04 -33.89 -0.87
C HIS A 9 19.11 -34.50 0.02
N SER A 10 18.68 -35.28 1.00
CA SER A 10 19.56 -35.86 2.00
C SER A 10 20.47 -36.90 1.36
N ALA A 11 21.76 -36.81 1.66
CA ALA A 11 22.77 -37.77 1.22
C ALA A 11 22.46 -39.20 1.68
N LEU A 12 21.71 -39.34 2.80
CA LEU A 12 21.28 -40.64 3.33
C LEU A 12 20.26 -41.37 2.45
N VAL A 13 19.59 -40.65 1.55
CA VAL A 13 18.61 -41.21 0.59
C VAL A 13 19.04 -40.99 -0.87
N GLY A 14 20.33 -40.73 -1.12
CA GLY A 14 20.90 -40.60 -2.46
C GLY A 14 21.07 -39.16 -2.98
N GLY A 15 21.02 -38.14 -2.12
CA GLY A 15 21.30 -36.75 -2.50
C GLY A 15 22.79 -36.47 -2.73
N GLU A 16 23.20 -36.44 -4.00
CA GLU A 16 24.60 -36.20 -4.39
C GLU A 16 25.09 -34.77 -4.09
N ASP A 17 24.22 -33.77 -4.23
CA ASP A 17 24.54 -32.37 -3.96
C ASP A 17 24.90 -32.14 -2.48
N GLN A 18 24.14 -32.77 -1.57
CA GLN A 18 24.41 -32.69 -0.14
C GLN A 18 25.70 -33.41 0.24
N ALA A 19 25.95 -34.58 -0.36
CA ALA A 19 27.19 -35.30 -0.15
C ALA A 19 28.40 -34.45 -0.57
N THR A 20 28.34 -33.88 -1.77
CA THR A 20 29.40 -33.02 -2.32
C THR A 20 29.61 -31.76 -1.48
N PHE A 21 28.51 -31.12 -1.06
CA PHE A 21 28.57 -29.91 -0.23
C PHE A 21 29.24 -30.18 1.13
N LEU A 22 28.81 -31.22 1.84
CA LEU A 22 29.35 -31.56 3.16
C LEU A 22 30.82 -31.97 3.07
N THR A 23 31.19 -32.78 2.06
CA THR A 23 32.60 -33.12 1.81
C THR A 23 33.44 -31.86 1.57
N LYS A 24 32.93 -30.89 0.79
CA LYS A 24 33.65 -29.63 0.57
C LYS A 24 33.74 -28.77 1.83
N ALA A 25 32.67 -28.75 2.64
CA ALA A 25 32.66 -28.03 3.92
C ALA A 25 33.72 -28.61 4.89
N GLN A 26 33.90 -29.93 4.89
CA GLN A 26 34.94 -30.61 5.66
C GLN A 26 36.36 -30.25 5.16
N GLU A 27 36.59 -30.19 3.85
CA GLU A 27 37.87 -29.73 3.29
C GLU A 27 38.19 -28.28 3.69
N MET A 28 37.16 -27.44 3.81
CA MET A 28 37.29 -26.04 4.24
C MET A 28 37.34 -25.87 5.77
N GLY A 29 37.26 -26.95 6.55
CA GLY A 29 37.29 -26.91 8.01
C GLY A 29 36.07 -26.26 8.65
N LEU A 30 34.90 -26.30 7.98
CA LEU A 30 33.64 -25.72 8.46
C LEU A 30 32.83 -26.68 9.36
N THR A 31 33.25 -27.95 9.44
CA THR A 31 32.62 -29.02 10.22
C THR A 31 33.29 -29.23 11.59
N ASP A 32 34.08 -28.26 12.05
CA ASP A 32 34.83 -28.30 13.30
C ASP A 32 34.01 -27.99 14.57
N GLY A 33 32.68 -27.86 14.41
CA GLY A 33 31.76 -27.49 15.48
C GLY A 33 31.43 -25.98 15.54
N ARG A 34 31.99 -25.14 14.67
CA ARG A 34 31.51 -23.74 14.59
C ARG A 34 30.10 -23.63 13.98
N TYR A 35 29.78 -24.55 13.08
CA TYR A 35 28.50 -24.62 12.38
C TYR A 35 27.79 -25.94 12.67
N VAL A 36 26.46 -25.88 12.67
CA VAL A 36 25.58 -27.04 12.69
C VAL A 36 24.80 -27.10 11.41
N PHE A 37 24.84 -28.22 10.73
CA PHE A 37 24.11 -28.44 9.49
C PHE A 37 22.80 -29.18 9.79
N VAL A 38 21.68 -28.69 9.25
CA VAL A 38 20.36 -29.29 9.45
C VAL A 38 19.70 -29.55 8.10
N PRO A 39 19.52 -30.82 7.68
CA PRO A 39 18.79 -31.15 6.47
C PRO A 39 17.31 -30.81 6.63
N TYR A 40 16.77 -29.98 5.73
CA TYR A 40 15.38 -29.55 5.78
C TYR A 40 14.43 -30.62 5.27
N ASP A 41 14.85 -31.40 4.29
CA ASP A 41 14.02 -32.38 3.60
C ASP A 41 13.64 -33.58 4.49
N THR A 42 14.51 -33.98 5.41
CA THR A 42 14.26 -35.07 6.36
C THR A 42 13.11 -34.78 7.33
N LEU A 43 12.65 -33.53 7.43
CA LEU A 43 11.44 -33.17 8.19
C LEU A 43 10.17 -33.74 7.57
N PHE A 44 10.18 -34.07 6.28
CA PHE A 44 8.99 -34.50 5.56
C PHE A 44 8.78 -36.01 5.56
N TYR A 45 9.81 -36.81 5.87
CA TYR A 45 9.72 -38.27 5.88
C TYR A 45 10.42 -38.87 7.11
N SER A 46 10.24 -40.17 7.33
CA SER A 46 10.86 -40.89 8.45
C SER A 46 12.08 -41.66 7.97
N LEU A 47 13.25 -41.30 8.50
CA LEU A 47 14.49 -42.03 8.27
C LEU A 47 14.62 -43.21 9.25
N PRO A 48 15.06 -44.39 8.80
CA PRO A 48 15.34 -45.51 9.70
C PRO A 48 16.61 -45.25 10.52
N TYR A 49 16.53 -45.43 11.83
CA TYR A 49 17.66 -45.26 12.74
C TYR A 49 17.79 -46.41 13.74
N GLU A 50 16.69 -47.10 14.06
CA GLU A 50 16.69 -48.29 14.88
C GLU A 50 17.33 -49.45 14.09
N ASN A 51 18.48 -49.94 14.56
CA ASN A 51 19.23 -51.04 13.93
C ASN A 51 19.52 -50.90 12.43
N HIS A 52 19.63 -49.66 11.93
CA HIS A 52 19.99 -49.37 10.56
C HIS A 52 21.37 -48.69 10.47
N SER A 53 22.20 -49.16 9.53
CA SER A 53 23.46 -48.51 9.14
C SER A 53 23.34 -47.95 7.73
N TYR A 54 23.87 -46.75 7.54
CA TYR A 54 23.89 -46.09 6.24
C TYR A 54 25.21 -46.38 5.53
N PHE A 55 25.13 -47.08 4.40
CA PHE A 55 26.28 -47.49 3.60
C PHE A 55 27.19 -46.33 3.18
N ILE A 56 26.61 -45.15 2.89
CA ILE A 56 27.37 -43.95 2.50
C ILE A 56 28.28 -43.45 3.62
N LEU A 57 27.86 -43.56 4.88
CA LEU A 57 28.68 -43.19 6.04
C LEU A 57 29.76 -44.25 6.31
N GLU A 58 29.52 -45.50 5.92
CA GLU A 58 30.42 -46.61 6.14
C GLU A 58 31.63 -46.54 5.19
N ASN A 59 31.40 -46.23 3.91
CA ASN A 59 32.44 -46.25 2.88
C ASN A 59 33.28 -44.97 2.81
N ASP A 60 32.65 -43.80 2.96
CA ASP A 60 33.35 -42.53 2.80
C ASP A 60 33.68 -41.94 4.18
N HIS A 61 34.93 -42.14 4.59
CA HIS A 61 35.44 -41.64 5.87
C HIS A 61 35.51 -40.10 5.92
N VAL A 62 35.70 -39.42 4.78
CA VAL A 62 35.71 -37.96 4.74
C VAL A 62 34.29 -37.43 4.92
N PHE A 63 33.34 -38.03 4.21
CA PHE A 63 31.93 -37.71 4.34
C PHE A 63 31.39 -38.03 5.75
N ARG A 64 31.78 -39.16 6.34
CA ARG A 64 31.40 -39.53 7.73
C ARG A 64 31.83 -38.48 8.74
N LYS A 65 33.06 -37.96 8.62
CA LYS A 65 33.56 -36.86 9.47
C LYS A 65 32.81 -35.56 9.21
N ALA A 66 32.47 -35.28 7.95
CA ALA A 66 31.66 -34.13 7.61
C ALA A 66 30.25 -34.22 8.23
N TYR A 67 29.68 -35.42 8.24
CA TYR A 67 28.35 -35.70 8.76
C TYR A 67 28.27 -35.62 10.30
N ASP A 68 29.38 -35.68 11.01
CA ASP A 68 29.45 -35.47 12.46
C ASP A 68 28.95 -34.07 12.88
N ALA A 69 29.03 -33.09 11.99
CA ALA A 69 28.49 -31.73 12.21
C ALA A 69 27.00 -31.58 11.83
N VAL A 70 26.32 -32.67 11.42
CA VAL A 70 24.94 -32.66 10.92
C VAL A 70 23.97 -33.17 11.98
N LEU A 71 23.01 -32.33 12.38
CA LEU A 71 21.88 -32.74 13.21
C LEU A 71 20.66 -33.04 12.34
N THR A 72 20.28 -34.32 12.29
CA THR A 72 19.21 -34.79 11.42
C THR A 72 17.88 -34.81 12.16
N ILE A 73 16.94 -33.95 11.79
CA ILE A 73 15.59 -33.93 12.36
C ILE A 73 14.66 -34.68 11.41
N THR A 74 14.04 -35.76 11.89
CA THR A 74 13.18 -36.61 11.05
C THR A 74 11.89 -37.00 11.76
N LEU A 75 10.87 -37.41 11.00
CA LEU A 75 9.64 -37.93 11.58
C LEU A 75 9.92 -39.24 12.31
N GLN A 76 9.36 -39.38 13.51
CA GLN A 76 9.46 -40.62 14.28
C GLN A 76 8.74 -41.75 13.51
N SER A 77 9.47 -42.83 13.23
CA SER A 77 8.88 -44.09 12.77
C SER A 77 8.07 -44.71 13.91
N GLY A 78 6.94 -45.35 13.58
CA GLY A 78 6.16 -46.07 14.59
C GLY A 78 6.87 -47.34 15.05
N GLU A 79 6.11 -48.43 15.19
CA GLU A 79 6.66 -49.74 15.57
C GLU A 79 7.53 -50.39 14.48
N ARG A 80 7.51 -49.85 13.26
CA ARG A 80 8.23 -50.38 12.09
C ARG A 80 8.92 -49.26 11.33
N SER A 81 10.08 -49.56 10.75
CA SER A 81 10.74 -48.67 9.82
C SER A 81 9.98 -48.59 8.49
N PHE A 82 10.27 -47.56 7.68
CA PHE A 82 9.69 -47.44 6.34
C PHE A 82 9.96 -48.68 5.47
N TYR A 83 11.18 -49.20 5.49
CA TYR A 83 11.57 -50.35 4.67
C TYR A 83 10.88 -51.65 5.13
N GLU A 84 10.68 -51.84 6.44
CA GLU A 84 9.90 -52.96 6.98
C GLU A 84 8.41 -52.85 6.62
N ALA A 85 7.85 -51.64 6.65
CA ALA A 85 6.48 -51.40 6.24
C ALA A 85 6.29 -51.68 4.73
N PHE A 86 7.28 -51.30 3.92
CA PHE A 86 7.30 -51.55 2.48
C PHE A 86 7.40 -53.04 2.16
N ASP A 87 8.32 -53.76 2.80
CA ASP A 87 8.46 -55.20 2.60
C ASP A 87 7.20 -55.95 3.08
N ALA A 88 6.63 -55.56 4.21
CA ALA A 88 5.35 -56.11 4.67
C ALA A 88 4.19 -55.83 3.69
N ALA A 89 4.17 -54.67 3.01
CA ALA A 89 3.18 -54.36 1.98
C ALA A 89 3.39 -55.19 0.70
N LYS A 90 4.66 -55.44 0.32
CA LYS A 90 5.04 -56.36 -0.76
C LYS A 90 4.58 -57.80 -0.45
N GLN A 91 4.83 -58.28 0.77
CA GLN A 91 4.41 -59.60 1.23
C GLN A 91 2.87 -59.76 1.30
N ARG A 92 2.13 -58.68 1.61
CA ARG A 92 0.65 -58.67 1.57
C ARG A 92 0.07 -58.57 0.14
N GLY A 93 0.92 -58.36 -0.88
CA GLY A 93 0.50 -58.19 -2.27
C GLY A 93 -0.08 -56.81 -2.59
N GLU A 94 0.10 -55.80 -1.71
CA GLU A 94 -0.34 -54.42 -1.94
C GLU A 94 0.57 -53.69 -2.95
N ILE A 95 1.82 -54.12 -3.06
CA ILE A 95 2.82 -53.57 -3.98
C ILE A 95 3.26 -54.68 -4.95
N THR A 96 2.93 -54.53 -6.23
CA THR A 96 3.22 -55.51 -7.28
C THR A 96 4.54 -55.25 -8.02
N LEU A 97 5.24 -54.17 -7.67
CA LEU A 97 6.50 -53.80 -8.30
C LEU A 97 7.65 -54.62 -7.70
N ASP A 98 8.52 -55.14 -8.57
CA ASP A 98 9.71 -55.88 -8.15
C ASP A 98 10.87 -54.92 -7.86
N LEU A 99 10.71 -54.16 -6.78
CA LEU A 99 11.75 -53.27 -6.24
C LEU A 99 12.17 -53.77 -4.87
N GLU A 100 13.45 -53.57 -4.55
CA GLU A 100 13.97 -53.77 -3.20
C GLU A 100 13.59 -52.56 -2.32
N PRO A 101 13.27 -52.74 -1.02
CA PRO A 101 12.86 -51.64 -0.16
C PRO A 101 13.83 -50.45 -0.15
N GLN A 102 15.14 -50.72 -0.18
CA GLN A 102 16.21 -49.72 -0.15
C GLN A 102 16.32 -48.89 -1.44
N GLN A 103 15.71 -49.34 -2.54
CA GLN A 103 15.64 -48.58 -3.80
C GLN A 103 14.51 -47.54 -3.79
N VAL A 104 13.65 -47.56 -2.77
CA VAL A 104 12.47 -46.69 -2.68
C VAL A 104 12.69 -45.62 -1.63
N SER A 105 12.52 -44.36 -2.03
CA SER A 105 12.64 -43.24 -1.10
C SER A 105 11.56 -43.30 -0.01
N PRO A 106 11.90 -43.07 1.28
CA PRO A 106 10.94 -42.95 2.37
C PRO A 106 9.87 -41.86 2.17
N LEU A 107 10.09 -40.93 1.24
CA LEU A 107 9.09 -39.95 0.80
C LEU A 107 7.80 -40.62 0.30
N PHE A 108 7.90 -41.83 -0.27
CA PHE A 108 6.74 -42.62 -0.71
C PHE A 108 5.70 -42.78 0.41
N GLY A 109 6.14 -43.11 1.63
CA GLY A 109 5.23 -43.29 2.77
C GLY A 109 4.47 -42.00 3.13
N THR A 110 5.12 -40.85 2.98
CA THR A 110 4.51 -39.55 3.25
C THR A 110 3.49 -39.17 2.19
N ILE A 111 3.79 -39.44 0.91
CA ILE A 111 2.87 -39.22 -0.20
C ILE A 111 1.65 -40.15 -0.05
N TYR A 112 1.89 -41.43 0.30
CA TYR A 112 0.83 -42.38 0.60
C TYR A 112 -0.07 -41.87 1.72
N ASP A 113 0.50 -41.45 2.85
CA ASP A 113 -0.24 -40.90 3.99
C ASP A 113 -1.07 -39.67 3.60
N ALA A 114 -0.52 -38.77 2.76
CA ALA A 114 -1.21 -37.57 2.30
C ALA A 114 -2.41 -37.90 1.40
N ILE A 115 -2.26 -38.84 0.48
CA ILE A 115 -3.35 -39.32 -0.39
C ILE A 115 -4.42 -40.01 0.47
N TYR A 116 -4.00 -40.87 1.39
CA TYR A 116 -4.91 -41.60 2.26
C TYR A 116 -5.68 -40.68 3.22
N LEU A 117 -5.03 -39.61 3.72
CA LEU A 117 -5.68 -38.56 4.51
C LEU A 117 -6.80 -37.88 3.71
N VAL A 118 -6.54 -37.50 2.45
CA VAL A 118 -7.55 -36.90 1.57
C VAL A 118 -8.70 -37.88 1.34
N ALA A 119 -8.40 -39.16 1.06
CA ALA A 119 -9.40 -40.19 0.87
C ALA A 119 -10.28 -40.40 2.14
N LYS A 120 -9.69 -40.39 3.33
CA LYS A 120 -10.41 -40.48 4.61
C LYS A 120 -11.29 -39.24 4.86
N ALA A 121 -10.78 -38.05 4.54
CA ALA A 121 -11.57 -36.82 4.64
C ALA A 121 -12.76 -36.82 3.68
N LEU A 122 -12.58 -37.32 2.44
CA LEU A 122 -13.65 -37.52 1.45
C LEU A 122 -14.68 -38.54 1.92
N ALA A 123 -14.26 -39.68 2.44
CA ALA A 123 -15.16 -40.71 2.97
C ALA A 123 -16.02 -40.16 4.13
N LYS A 124 -15.41 -39.36 5.03
CA LYS A 124 -16.12 -38.69 6.13
C LYS A 124 -17.10 -37.61 5.63
N ALA A 125 -16.75 -36.89 4.56
CA ALA A 125 -17.63 -35.90 3.93
C ALA A 125 -18.86 -36.56 3.24
N ASN A 126 -18.65 -37.70 2.57
CA ASN A 126 -19.71 -38.43 1.87
C ASN A 126 -20.83 -38.93 2.79
N HIS A 127 -20.56 -39.15 4.08
CA HIS A 127 -21.60 -39.46 5.06
C HIS A 127 -22.59 -38.28 5.30
N HIS A 128 -22.25 -37.04 4.92
CA HIS A 128 -23.02 -35.85 5.27
C HIS A 128 -23.70 -35.11 4.10
N LYS A 129 -23.40 -35.46 2.83
CA LYS A 129 -24.17 -35.26 1.57
C LYS A 129 -23.19 -35.18 0.39
N PRO A 130 -23.47 -35.82 -0.76
CA PRO A 130 -22.50 -35.96 -1.85
C PRO A 130 -22.38 -34.76 -2.81
N SER A 131 -23.21 -33.72 -2.70
CA SER A 131 -23.37 -32.72 -3.77
C SER A 131 -22.53 -31.44 -3.68
N GLU A 132 -21.73 -31.24 -2.62
CA GLU A 132 -20.94 -29.99 -2.46
C GLU A 132 -19.52 -30.28 -1.98
N LEU A 133 -18.67 -30.76 -2.89
CA LEU A 133 -17.30 -31.14 -2.57
C LEU A 133 -16.30 -30.08 -3.03
N PHE A 134 -16.34 -28.90 -2.38
CA PHE A 134 -15.35 -27.84 -2.55
C PHE A 134 -14.16 -28.02 -1.58
N GLY A 135 -12.94 -27.68 -2.02
CA GLY A 135 -11.71 -27.88 -1.25
C GLY A 135 -11.68 -27.23 0.14
N THR A 136 -12.49 -26.21 0.37
CA THR A 136 -12.64 -25.55 1.70
C THR A 136 -13.39 -26.43 2.71
N LEU A 137 -14.40 -27.19 2.28
CA LEU A 137 -15.13 -28.13 3.13
C LEU A 137 -14.26 -29.34 3.53
N LEU A 138 -13.36 -29.78 2.64
CA LEU A 138 -12.46 -30.92 2.92
C LEU A 138 -11.60 -30.68 4.17
N THR A 139 -11.12 -29.45 4.36
CA THR A 139 -10.31 -29.06 5.54
C THR A 139 -11.08 -29.17 6.86
N GLN A 140 -12.41 -29.02 6.84
CA GLN A 140 -13.25 -29.23 8.03
C GLN A 140 -13.33 -30.71 8.40
N HIS A 141 -13.37 -31.59 7.42
CA HIS A 141 -13.49 -33.04 7.64
C HIS A 141 -12.18 -33.69 8.10
N VAL A 142 -11.03 -33.05 7.85
CA VAL A 142 -9.70 -33.48 8.31
C VAL A 142 -9.53 -33.39 9.85
N LYS A 143 -10.34 -32.57 10.53
CA LYS A 143 -10.26 -32.37 11.99
C LYS A 143 -10.50 -33.67 12.76
N ASN A 144 -9.68 -33.91 13.79
CA ASN A 144 -9.74 -35.08 14.67
C ASN A 144 -9.68 -36.44 13.93
N LEU A 145 -9.04 -36.52 12.76
CA LEU A 145 -8.76 -37.79 12.12
C LEU A 145 -7.59 -38.51 12.81
N ASP A 146 -7.75 -39.82 13.01
CA ASP A 146 -6.72 -40.73 13.52
C ASP A 146 -6.79 -42.03 12.73
N PHE A 147 -5.71 -42.38 12.03
CA PHE A 147 -5.62 -43.61 11.26
C PHE A 147 -4.18 -44.13 11.17
N ALA A 148 -4.04 -45.43 10.91
CA ALA A 148 -2.77 -46.03 10.55
C ALA A 148 -2.39 -45.63 9.12
N GLY A 149 -1.34 -44.81 8.98
CA GLY A 149 -0.69 -44.55 7.71
C GLY A 149 0.23 -45.69 7.30
N PHE A 150 1.10 -45.46 6.32
CA PHE A 150 1.96 -46.47 5.73
C PHE A 150 2.97 -47.05 6.73
N SER A 151 3.83 -46.19 7.29
CA SER A 151 4.86 -46.57 8.27
C SER A 151 4.60 -46.00 9.67
N ARG A 152 3.59 -45.13 9.80
CA ARG A 152 3.29 -44.42 11.05
C ARG A 152 1.80 -44.20 11.22
N ARG A 153 1.38 -43.87 12.45
CA ARG A 153 0.02 -43.42 12.73
C ARG A 153 -0.10 -41.91 12.48
N VAL A 154 -1.10 -41.50 11.71
CA VAL A 154 -1.35 -40.10 11.37
C VAL A 154 -2.50 -39.58 12.23
N GLN A 155 -2.24 -38.53 13.00
CA GLN A 155 -3.20 -37.91 13.92
C GLN A 155 -3.35 -36.42 13.63
N MET A 156 -4.59 -35.94 13.61
CA MET A 156 -4.94 -34.54 13.39
C MET A 156 -5.60 -33.94 14.62
N ASP A 157 -5.25 -32.71 14.96
CA ASP A 157 -5.89 -31.97 16.06
C ASP A 157 -7.30 -31.46 15.67
N SER A 158 -7.96 -30.81 16.64
CA SER A 158 -9.29 -30.21 16.45
C SER A 158 -9.32 -29.06 15.43
N LYS A 159 -8.15 -28.54 15.05
CA LYS A 159 -7.97 -27.49 14.05
C LYS A 159 -7.52 -28.06 12.69
N GLY A 160 -7.32 -29.37 12.57
CA GLY A 160 -6.87 -30.04 11.34
C GLY A 160 -5.35 -29.98 11.12
N ARG A 161 -4.56 -29.69 12.17
CA ARG A 161 -3.10 -29.69 12.11
C ARG A 161 -2.54 -31.07 12.48
N PRO A 162 -1.47 -31.54 11.82
CA PRO A 162 -0.88 -32.84 12.11
C PRO A 162 -0.18 -32.84 13.48
N LEU A 163 -0.54 -33.80 14.32
CA LEU A 163 0.12 -34.10 15.59
C LEU A 163 1.32 -35.04 15.33
N ALA A 164 2.32 -34.54 14.60
CA ALA A 164 3.52 -35.30 14.29
C ALA A 164 4.48 -35.36 15.50
N LYS A 165 5.20 -36.48 15.61
CA LYS A 165 6.35 -36.61 16.51
C LYS A 165 7.62 -36.59 15.67
N TYR A 166 8.59 -35.79 16.07
CA TYR A 166 9.89 -35.70 15.43
C TYR A 166 10.95 -36.25 16.37
N VAL A 167 11.95 -36.91 15.81
CA VAL A 167 13.12 -37.39 16.53
C VAL A 167 14.36 -36.68 15.99
N ILE A 168 15.21 -36.23 16.92
CA ILE A 168 16.51 -35.65 16.60
C ILE A 168 17.52 -36.78 16.62
N LEU A 169 18.15 -37.00 15.46
CA LEU A 169 19.16 -38.00 15.22
C LEU A 169 20.52 -37.35 15.08
N ASP A 170 21.51 -38.01 15.67
CA ASP A 170 22.87 -37.53 15.78
C ASP A 170 23.87 -38.62 15.42
N SER A 171 25.05 -38.22 14.92
CA SER A 171 26.15 -39.13 14.61
C SER A 171 27.29 -38.90 15.59
N ASP A 172 28.08 -39.93 15.88
CA ASP A 172 29.28 -39.81 16.73
C ASP A 172 30.58 -39.69 15.90
N GLY A 173 30.44 -39.46 14.60
CA GLY A 173 31.53 -39.30 13.63
C GLY A 173 32.37 -40.57 13.40
N LYS A 174 32.08 -41.65 14.12
CA LYS A 174 32.86 -42.90 14.12
C LYS A 174 32.10 -44.02 13.43
N GLY A 175 30.80 -44.14 13.70
CA GLY A 175 29.94 -45.19 13.16
C GLY A 175 29.19 -44.82 11.87
N SER A 176 28.52 -45.81 11.31
CA SER A 176 27.59 -45.69 10.16
C SER A 176 26.13 -45.54 10.60
N ARG A 177 25.86 -45.42 11.91
CA ARG A 177 24.52 -45.42 12.50
C ARG A 177 24.19 -44.03 13.06
N LEU A 178 22.91 -43.67 12.96
CA LEU A 178 22.37 -42.48 13.59
C LEU A 178 21.67 -42.85 14.91
N LEU A 179 21.83 -42.00 15.91
CA LEU A 179 21.42 -42.28 17.28
C LEU A 179 20.39 -41.25 17.73
N PRO A 180 19.26 -41.68 18.32
CA PRO A 180 18.23 -40.76 18.79
C PRO A 180 18.67 -40.06 20.07
N THR A 181 18.47 -38.74 20.11
CA THR A 181 18.86 -37.89 21.25
C THR A 181 17.63 -37.29 21.95
N TYR A 182 16.77 -36.62 21.19
CA TYR A 182 15.55 -35.98 21.70
C TYR A 182 14.33 -36.34 20.86
N LEU A 183 13.18 -36.40 21.52
CA LEU A 183 11.87 -36.52 20.91
C LEU A 183 11.10 -35.20 21.05
N LEU A 184 10.66 -34.63 19.93
CA LEU A 184 9.81 -33.45 19.89
C LEU A 184 8.36 -33.87 19.63
N VAL A 185 7.49 -33.63 20.61
CA VAL A 185 6.06 -33.90 20.50
C VAL A 185 5.34 -32.60 20.16
N THR A 186 4.81 -32.49 18.93
CA THR A 186 4.19 -31.25 18.42
C THR A 186 2.97 -30.80 19.26
N SER A 187 2.26 -31.72 19.91
CA SER A 187 1.10 -31.38 20.75
C SER A 187 1.45 -30.64 22.04
N SER A 188 2.56 -31.03 22.69
CA SER A 188 3.02 -30.42 23.94
C SER A 188 4.06 -29.32 23.74
N LYS A 189 4.62 -29.20 22.52
CA LYS A 189 5.80 -28.35 22.22
C LYS A 189 6.98 -28.59 23.16
N LEU A 190 7.05 -29.78 23.77
CA LEU A 190 8.07 -30.15 24.73
C LEU A 190 9.10 -31.06 24.05
N LEU A 191 10.38 -30.81 24.33
CA LEU A 191 11.48 -31.71 23.99
C LEU A 191 11.65 -32.74 25.11
N GLN A 192 11.54 -34.02 24.78
CA GLN A 192 11.76 -35.14 25.70
C GLN A 192 13.15 -35.75 25.44
N PRO A 193 14.05 -35.81 26.44
CA PRO A 193 15.34 -36.45 26.27
C PRO A 193 15.21 -37.97 26.21
N LEU A 194 15.90 -38.62 25.27
CA LEU A 194 15.91 -40.09 25.09
C LEU A 194 17.15 -40.74 25.74
N GLY A 195 17.72 -40.09 26.75
CA GLY A 195 18.84 -40.62 27.55
C GLY A 195 20.24 -40.44 26.94
N ARG A 196 20.35 -39.89 25.72
CA ARG A 196 21.62 -39.56 25.08
C ARG A 196 21.65 -38.08 24.69
N GLY A 197 22.66 -37.35 25.19
CA GLY A 197 22.90 -35.96 24.80
C GLY A 197 23.41 -35.87 23.36
N ILE A 198 23.24 -34.69 22.75
CA ILE A 198 23.78 -34.39 21.41
C ILE A 198 25.32 -34.40 21.48
N HIS A 199 25.93 -35.21 20.63
CA HIS A 199 27.34 -35.19 20.33
C HIS A 199 27.66 -33.95 19.50
N PHE A 200 28.79 -33.34 19.79
CA PHE A 200 29.21 -32.15 19.08
C PHE A 200 30.67 -32.28 18.66
N PRO A 201 31.00 -31.96 17.39
CA PRO A 201 32.37 -32.06 16.90
C PRO A 201 33.34 -31.30 17.81
N GLY A 202 34.43 -31.94 18.23
CA GLY A 202 35.42 -31.37 19.14
C GLY A 202 35.15 -31.57 20.64
N GLY A 203 34.10 -32.29 21.03
CA GLY A 203 33.90 -32.77 22.41
C GLY A 203 33.43 -31.73 23.43
N ASN A 204 33.10 -30.52 22.99
CA ASN A 204 32.53 -29.49 23.86
C ASN A 204 31.04 -29.74 24.07
N LEU A 205 30.61 -29.93 25.32
CA LEU A 205 29.19 -29.92 25.66
C LEU A 205 28.61 -28.52 25.38
N LEU A 206 27.55 -28.49 24.58
CA LEU A 206 26.77 -27.28 24.42
C LEU A 206 26.09 -26.96 25.76
N PRO A 207 26.17 -25.71 26.25
CA PRO A 207 25.41 -25.24 27.41
C PRO A 207 23.92 -25.45 27.20
N GLU A 208 23.18 -25.56 28.30
CA GLU A 208 21.72 -25.56 28.23
C GLU A 208 21.19 -24.19 27.76
N ASP A 209 20.36 -24.31 26.72
CA ASP A 209 19.51 -23.33 26.06
C ASP A 209 18.83 -22.23 26.89
N SER A 210 19.07 -20.92 26.66
CA SER A 210 18.19 -19.86 27.19
C SER A 210 16.87 -19.73 26.38
N SER A 211 15.74 -19.44 27.03
CA SER A 211 14.39 -19.39 26.42
C SER A 211 14.22 -18.39 25.25
N CYS A 212 15.16 -17.45 25.08
CA CYS A 212 15.14 -16.44 24.04
C CYS A 212 15.42 -16.94 22.61
N TRP A 213 15.85 -18.19 22.41
CA TRP A 213 16.17 -18.71 21.06
C TRP A 213 14.94 -18.80 20.13
N PHE A 214 13.73 -18.77 20.68
CA PHE A 214 12.48 -18.87 19.92
C PHE A 214 11.74 -17.53 19.73
N ASP A 215 12.29 -16.42 20.22
CA ASP A 215 11.72 -15.07 20.03
C ASP A 215 12.25 -14.41 18.75
N PRO A 216 11.39 -14.07 17.77
CA PRO A 216 11.84 -13.47 16.52
C PRO A 216 12.45 -12.09 16.75
N GLY A 217 13.74 -11.95 16.43
CA GLY A 217 14.48 -10.68 16.52
C GLY A 217 15.45 -10.55 17.72
N VAL A 218 15.54 -11.57 18.57
CA VAL A 218 16.45 -11.56 19.75
C VAL A 218 17.64 -12.49 19.51
N LEU A 219 18.85 -11.93 19.53
CA LEU A 219 20.11 -12.70 19.56
C LEU A 219 20.28 -13.27 20.97
N CYS A 220 20.00 -14.56 21.14
CA CYS A 220 20.10 -15.25 22.41
C CYS A 220 21.56 -15.59 22.75
N ILE A 221 21.99 -15.26 23.97
CA ILE A 221 23.35 -15.48 24.46
C ILE A 221 23.25 -16.35 25.73
N ARG A 222 23.66 -17.63 25.60
CA ARG A 222 24.11 -18.61 26.63
C ARG A 222 23.54 -18.42 28.05
N GLY A 223 22.63 -19.31 28.45
CA GLY A 223 21.77 -19.19 29.63
C GLY A 223 22.40 -19.30 31.03
N SER A 224 21.57 -18.99 32.03
CA SER A 224 21.59 -19.60 33.37
C SER A 224 20.25 -19.35 34.10
N ASP A 225 19.57 -20.42 34.50
CA ASP A 225 18.36 -20.40 35.35
C ASP A 225 18.70 -20.55 36.86
N PRO A 226 17.86 -20.04 37.80
CA PRO A 226 18.30 -19.67 39.15
C PRO A 226 17.84 -20.50 40.39
N PRO A 227 17.25 -21.70 40.39
CA PRO A 227 16.78 -22.29 41.65
C PRO A 227 17.76 -23.28 42.33
N LEU A 228 19.08 -23.17 42.10
CA LEU A 228 20.11 -23.78 42.98
C LEU A 228 20.81 -22.74 43.89
N VAL A 229 20.46 -21.46 43.71
CA VAL A 229 21.03 -20.30 44.41
C VAL A 229 20.80 -20.35 45.92
N VAL A 230 19.74 -21.02 46.39
CA VAL A 230 19.39 -21.03 47.83
C VAL A 230 20.39 -21.80 48.69
N LEU A 231 21.18 -22.73 48.14
CA LEU A 231 22.18 -23.49 48.92
C LEU A 231 23.58 -22.83 48.94
N VAL A 232 23.82 -21.82 48.11
CA VAL A 232 25.11 -21.08 48.00
C VAL A 232 25.07 -19.74 48.74
N LEU A 233 23.94 -19.36 49.38
CA LEU A 233 23.72 -18.06 50.05
C LEU A 233 24.58 -17.75 51.30
N LEU A 234 25.50 -18.62 51.70
CA LEU A 234 26.42 -18.39 52.84
C LEU A 234 27.70 -17.60 52.50
N PRO A 235 28.49 -17.96 51.46
CA PRO A 235 29.60 -17.13 50.98
C PRO A 235 29.24 -15.70 50.46
N PRO A 236 28.03 -15.44 49.93
CA PRO A 236 27.56 -14.12 49.53
C PRO A 236 27.44 -13.12 50.68
N LEU A 237 27.36 -13.54 51.95
CA LEU A 237 27.31 -12.60 53.09
C LEU A 237 28.67 -11.92 53.34
N LEU A 238 29.77 -12.66 53.12
CA LEU A 238 31.14 -12.14 53.23
C LEU A 238 31.54 -11.34 51.99
N LEU A 239 31.08 -11.77 50.81
CA LEU A 239 31.13 -10.98 49.58
C LEU A 239 30.19 -9.77 49.62
N LEU A 240 29.16 -9.74 50.47
CA LEU A 240 28.30 -8.56 50.69
C LEU A 240 29.08 -7.44 51.37
N LEU A 241 29.96 -7.77 52.33
CA LEU A 241 30.77 -6.78 53.05
C LEU A 241 31.91 -6.23 52.17
N PHE A 242 32.59 -7.09 51.42
CA PHE A 242 33.57 -6.65 50.42
C PHE A 242 32.89 -5.94 49.24
N GLY A 243 31.71 -6.42 48.86
CA GLY A 243 30.82 -5.86 47.85
C GLY A 243 30.16 -4.56 48.26
N LEU A 244 29.99 -4.22 49.54
CA LEU A 244 29.55 -2.88 49.96
C LEU A 244 30.68 -1.86 49.82
N CYS A 245 31.93 -2.28 50.04
CA CYS A 245 33.13 -1.46 49.85
C CYS A 245 33.45 -1.28 48.35
N LEU A 246 33.38 -2.38 47.57
CA LEU A 246 33.53 -2.35 46.12
C LEU A 246 32.31 -1.72 45.44
N ALA A 247 31.09 -1.83 45.97
CA ALA A 247 29.91 -1.10 45.50
C ALA A 247 29.92 0.35 45.94
N TYR A 248 30.65 0.79 46.97
CA TYR A 248 30.89 2.22 47.15
C TYR A 248 31.75 2.78 45.99
N LEU A 249 32.76 2.02 45.54
CA LEU A 249 33.63 2.37 44.41
C LEU A 249 32.97 2.15 43.02
N ILE A 250 32.21 1.06 42.86
CA ILE A 250 31.45 0.69 41.65
C ILE A 250 30.13 1.45 41.61
N ARG A 251 29.45 1.85 42.68
CA ARG A 251 28.30 2.78 42.58
C ARG A 251 28.77 4.14 42.10
N HIS A 252 29.98 4.55 42.47
CA HIS A 252 30.65 5.71 41.87
C HIS A 252 30.99 5.49 40.37
N GLY A 253 31.35 4.27 39.96
CA GLY A 253 31.63 3.87 38.57
C GLY A 253 30.42 3.41 37.71
N ALA A 254 29.31 3.01 38.31
CA ALA A 254 28.11 2.44 37.70
C ALA A 254 27.00 3.48 37.59
N LEU A 255 27.01 4.53 38.43
CA LEU A 255 26.33 5.79 38.06
C LEU A 255 26.88 6.33 36.72
N TYR A 256 28.14 6.03 36.39
CA TYR A 256 28.75 6.37 35.11
C TYR A 256 28.28 5.43 33.96
N HIS A 257 28.14 4.13 34.22
CA HIS A 257 27.87 3.13 33.18
C HIS A 257 26.38 2.83 32.94
N GLN A 258 25.53 2.92 33.97
CA GLN A 258 24.08 2.70 33.90
C GLN A 258 23.31 3.84 33.20
N VAL A 259 23.98 4.99 33.02
CA VAL A 259 23.52 6.08 32.14
C VAL A 259 23.57 5.63 30.67
N LEU A 260 24.42 4.67 30.26
CA LEU A 260 24.63 4.34 28.85
C LEU A 260 23.76 3.21 28.23
N GLN A 261 23.21 2.23 28.97
CA GLN A 261 22.76 0.97 28.33
C GLN A 261 21.42 0.32 28.75
N GLY A 262 20.55 0.91 29.58
CA GLY A 262 19.22 0.32 29.84
C GLY A 262 18.14 1.33 30.23
N SER A 263 17.02 1.37 29.49
CA SER A 263 15.86 2.32 29.56
C SER A 263 16.20 3.83 29.50
N LYS A 264 17.36 4.22 30.00
CA LYS A 264 18.09 5.46 29.82
C LYS A 264 19.12 5.35 28.68
N LYS A 265 18.86 4.58 27.61
CA LYS A 265 19.60 4.76 26.35
C LYS A 265 19.30 6.19 25.91
N PHE A 266 20.22 7.12 26.17
CA PHE A 266 20.12 8.49 25.65
C PHE A 266 20.85 8.59 24.32
N LEU A 267 21.54 7.54 23.85
CA LEU A 267 22.18 7.51 22.54
C LEU A 267 21.32 6.71 21.56
N LEU A 268 20.65 7.38 20.64
CA LEU A 268 19.82 6.75 19.62
C LEU A 268 20.66 6.48 18.37
N SER A 269 20.39 5.36 17.69
CA SER A 269 20.98 5.02 16.37
C SER A 269 19.98 5.36 15.25
N LEU A 270 20.46 5.52 14.01
CA LEU A 270 19.57 5.78 12.87
C LEU A 270 18.53 4.66 12.65
N ASP A 271 18.85 3.41 13.01
CA ASP A 271 17.92 2.28 12.94
C ASP A 271 16.71 2.44 13.89
N ASP A 272 16.82 3.29 14.92
CA ASP A 272 15.75 3.57 15.86
C ASP A 272 14.75 4.62 15.32
N LEU A 273 15.06 5.29 14.20
CA LEU A 273 14.27 6.39 13.62
C LEU A 273 13.81 6.10 12.20
N THR A 274 12.52 6.33 11.93
CA THR A 274 11.98 6.26 10.56
C THR A 274 11.69 7.68 10.03
N PHE A 275 12.37 8.07 8.95
CA PHE A 275 12.24 9.42 8.36
C PHE A 275 11.06 9.47 7.39
N VAL A 276 10.20 10.49 7.53
CA VAL A 276 9.00 10.65 6.72
C VAL A 276 9.17 11.78 5.70
N HIS A 277 8.73 11.53 4.47
CA HIS A 277 8.75 12.49 3.36
C HIS A 277 7.85 13.70 3.66
N THR A 278 8.41 14.84 4.06
CA THR A 278 7.66 16.05 4.51
C THR A 278 6.87 16.75 3.40
N ARG A 279 7.11 16.45 2.11
CA ARG A 279 6.26 16.96 1.01
C ARG A 279 4.90 16.29 0.90
N LEU A 280 4.73 15.09 1.47
CA LEU A 280 3.44 14.38 1.45
C LEU A 280 2.54 14.78 2.62
N SER A 281 3.07 15.31 3.74
CA SER A 281 2.27 15.61 4.94
C SER A 281 1.49 16.93 4.87
N ARG A 282 1.98 17.97 4.16
CA ARG A 282 1.15 19.15 3.86
C ARG A 282 -0.08 18.82 2.99
N MET A 283 0.03 17.76 2.19
CA MET A 283 -1.05 17.24 1.36
C MET A 283 -1.90 16.17 2.09
N ARG A 284 -1.42 15.65 3.24
CA ARG A 284 -2.13 14.67 4.07
C ARG A 284 -2.94 15.31 5.19
N LEU A 285 -2.54 16.49 5.68
CA LEU A 285 -3.38 17.35 6.52
C LEU A 285 -4.64 17.85 5.80
N THR A 286 -4.68 17.77 4.47
CA THR A 286 -5.88 18.00 3.65
C THR A 286 -6.66 16.72 3.36
N LEU A 287 -6.12 15.54 3.70
CA LEU A 287 -6.70 14.22 3.40
C LEU A 287 -7.39 13.56 4.61
N ASP A 288 -7.22 14.11 5.82
CA ASP A 288 -7.94 13.67 7.02
C ASP A 288 -9.41 14.14 7.05
N ASN A 289 -9.89 14.76 5.97
CA ASN A 289 -11.30 15.11 5.73
C ASN A 289 -12.16 13.95 5.21
N LEU A 290 -11.61 12.73 5.08
CA LEU A 290 -12.34 11.59 4.56
C LEU A 290 -12.08 10.34 5.42
N SER A 291 -12.60 10.35 6.64
CA SER A 291 -12.88 9.10 7.34
C SER A 291 -14.06 9.22 8.32
N GLU A 292 -15.26 9.41 7.77
CA GLU A 292 -16.47 8.84 8.35
C GLU A 292 -17.13 7.93 7.32
N CYS A 293 -16.74 6.65 7.34
CA CYS A 293 -17.46 5.53 6.77
C CYS A 293 -16.88 4.23 7.37
N LYS A 294 -17.39 3.84 8.54
CA LYS A 294 -17.44 2.44 8.97
C LYS A 294 -18.91 2.11 9.24
N SER A 295 -19.52 1.21 8.49
CA SER A 295 -19.57 -0.24 8.79
C SER A 295 -20.34 -0.93 7.62
N ASN A 296 -20.05 -2.15 7.15
CA ASN A 296 -19.81 -3.40 7.86
C ASN A 296 -19.06 -4.48 7.02
N SER A 297 -18.18 -5.23 7.70
CA SER A 297 -17.72 -6.65 7.55
C SER A 297 -17.52 -7.30 6.17
N GLU A 298 -16.50 -8.13 5.86
CA GLU A 298 -15.29 -8.69 6.49
C GLU A 298 -14.52 -9.46 5.37
N GLY A 299 -13.18 -9.52 5.41
CA GLY A 299 -12.39 -10.64 4.82
C GLY A 299 -11.46 -10.38 3.62
N ARG A 300 -10.16 -10.18 3.92
CA ARG A 300 -8.90 -10.55 3.18
C ARG A 300 -8.89 -10.52 1.63
N SER A 301 -8.14 -9.61 0.99
CA SER A 301 -6.67 -9.57 0.79
C SER A 301 -6.25 -10.01 -0.62
N LEU A 302 -6.12 -9.02 -1.52
CA LEU A 302 -5.31 -9.12 -2.74
C LEU A 302 -3.81 -9.11 -2.40
N ARG A 303 -3.03 -9.91 -3.13
CA ARG A 303 -1.63 -9.62 -3.46
C ARG A 303 -1.50 -9.37 -4.96
N SER A 304 -0.87 -8.25 -5.25
CA SER A 304 -0.02 -7.92 -6.39
C SER A 304 -0.61 -7.93 -7.80
N ALA A 305 -0.75 -6.71 -8.34
CA ALA A 305 -0.13 -6.39 -9.63
C ALA A 305 0.28 -4.90 -9.64
N THR A 306 1.56 -4.72 -9.93
CA THR A 306 2.31 -3.49 -10.17
C THR A 306 1.61 -2.51 -11.10
N CYS A 307 1.58 -1.22 -10.71
CA CYS A 307 1.46 -0.12 -11.66
C CYS A 307 2.65 0.83 -11.47
N SER A 308 3.55 0.76 -12.44
CA SER A 308 4.69 1.64 -12.65
C SER A 308 4.22 3.02 -13.09
N LEU A 309 4.38 4.03 -12.23
CA LEU A 309 4.35 5.43 -12.61
C LEU A 309 5.67 6.07 -12.25
N SER A 310 6.47 6.27 -13.31
CA SER A 310 7.74 6.98 -13.31
C SER A 310 7.50 8.47 -13.02
N VAL A 311 7.72 8.86 -11.78
CA VAL A 311 8.11 10.22 -11.40
C VAL A 311 9.43 10.03 -10.67
N LYS A 312 10.50 10.65 -11.17
CA LYS A 312 11.85 10.60 -10.58
C LYS A 312 11.80 11.08 -9.13
N SER A 313 11.54 10.16 -8.20
CA SER A 313 11.57 10.40 -6.76
C SER A 313 13.03 10.46 -6.34
N THR A 314 13.52 11.67 -6.09
CA THR A 314 14.75 11.88 -5.33
C THR A 314 14.55 11.23 -3.97
N VAL A 315 15.37 10.23 -3.65
CA VAL A 315 15.40 9.56 -2.35
C VAL A 315 15.66 10.64 -1.29
N VAL A 316 14.72 10.85 -0.36
CA VAL A 316 14.90 11.76 0.77
C VAL A 316 15.89 11.11 1.73
N THR A 317 17.10 11.66 1.79
CA THR A 317 18.12 11.34 2.79
C THR A 317 17.85 12.10 4.09
N PHE A 318 18.36 11.58 5.22
CA PHE A 318 18.35 12.20 6.57
C PHE A 318 18.87 13.66 6.59
N GLU A 319 19.56 14.07 5.53
CA GLU A 319 20.07 15.42 5.34
C GLU A 319 18.95 16.47 5.23
N THR A 320 17.76 16.11 4.75
CA THR A 320 16.73 17.10 4.33
C THR A 320 15.52 17.26 5.26
N SER A 321 15.32 16.40 6.26
CA SER A 321 14.18 16.49 7.19
C SER A 321 14.59 16.49 8.67
N ASN A 322 13.94 17.35 9.46
CA ASN A 322 14.12 17.44 10.92
C ASN A 322 13.01 16.68 11.68
N VAL A 323 12.20 15.88 10.99
CA VAL A 323 11.06 15.15 11.56
C VAL A 323 11.24 13.66 11.29
N ALA A 324 11.08 12.84 12.32
CA ALA A 324 11.14 11.39 12.24
C ALA A 324 10.06 10.76 13.12
N ILE A 325 9.92 9.44 13.05
CA ILE A 325 9.07 8.64 13.94
C ILE A 325 9.97 7.75 14.79
N TYR A 326 9.78 7.79 16.11
CA TYR A 326 10.46 6.98 17.12
C TYR A 326 9.41 6.20 17.93
N GLU A 327 9.50 4.88 17.99
CA GLU A 327 8.55 4.00 18.70
C GLU A 327 7.06 4.23 18.35
N GLY A 328 6.77 4.78 17.17
CA GLY A 328 5.42 5.12 16.71
C GLY A 328 4.99 6.57 16.92
N ASP A 329 5.76 7.36 17.69
CA ASP A 329 5.50 8.77 17.96
C ASP A 329 6.32 9.70 17.06
N TRP A 330 5.74 10.86 16.71
CA TRP A 330 6.43 11.88 15.93
C TRP A 330 7.47 12.61 16.79
N VAL A 331 8.70 12.67 16.30
CA VAL A 331 9.84 13.32 16.97
C VAL A 331 10.48 14.39 16.12
N TRP A 332 10.96 15.43 16.80
CA TRP A 332 11.74 16.52 16.24
C TRP A 332 13.23 16.29 16.48
N LEU A 333 14.02 16.39 15.41
CA LEU A 333 15.47 16.22 15.40
C LEU A 333 16.14 17.58 15.32
N LYS A 334 16.67 18.06 16.45
CA LYS A 334 17.46 19.29 16.49
C LYS A 334 18.93 18.98 16.25
N LYS A 335 19.38 19.25 15.02
CA LYS A 335 20.77 19.04 14.57
C LYS A 335 21.73 19.99 15.32
N LEU A 336 22.85 19.46 15.80
CA LEU A 336 23.93 20.24 16.42
C LEU A 336 24.88 20.73 15.33
N GLU A 337 25.19 22.03 15.33
CA GLU A 337 26.06 22.68 14.32
C GLU A 337 27.55 22.33 14.50
N SER A 338 27.93 21.88 15.69
CA SER A 338 29.26 21.32 15.95
C SER A 338 29.26 19.84 15.58
N GLY A 339 30.22 19.45 14.73
CA GLY A 339 30.49 18.04 14.42
C GLY A 339 30.63 17.16 15.65
N VAL A 340 30.43 15.86 15.43
CA VAL A 340 30.53 14.69 16.32
C VAL A 340 30.93 15.02 17.76
N ILE A 341 30.06 14.67 18.70
CA ILE A 341 30.35 14.72 20.14
C ILE A 341 31.51 13.76 20.43
N THR A 342 32.74 14.28 20.51
CA THR A 342 33.97 13.49 20.62
C THR A 342 34.33 13.12 22.05
N ASP A 343 33.97 13.95 23.05
CA ASP A 343 34.35 13.74 24.45
C ASP A 343 33.14 13.62 25.40
N TRP A 344 32.87 12.40 25.84
CA TRP A 344 31.88 12.06 26.86
C TRP A 344 32.38 12.41 28.26
N ARG A 345 32.47 13.71 28.58
CA ARG A 345 32.74 14.14 29.96
C ARG A 345 31.61 13.70 30.89
N GLN A 346 31.96 13.30 32.13
CA GLN A 346 31.01 12.90 33.19
C GLN A 346 29.89 13.92 33.42
N ASN A 347 30.20 15.21 33.25
CA ASN A 347 29.24 16.31 33.40
C ASN A 347 28.18 16.33 32.29
N THR A 348 28.51 15.87 31.08
CA THR A 348 27.57 15.81 29.95
C THR A 348 26.56 14.69 30.15
N ALA A 349 27.02 13.51 30.57
CA ALA A 349 26.16 12.35 30.80
C ALA A 349 25.20 12.58 31.98
N SER A 350 25.66 13.23 33.05
CA SER A 350 24.80 13.57 34.20
C SER A 350 23.73 14.60 33.84
N LEU A 351 24.05 15.57 32.98
CA LEU A 351 23.07 16.54 32.46
C LEU A 351 22.02 15.88 31.57
N LEU A 352 22.43 15.02 30.62
CA LEU A 352 21.50 14.30 29.74
C LEU A 352 20.57 13.35 30.51
N SER A 353 21.10 12.68 31.56
CA SER A 353 20.29 11.86 32.46
C SER A 353 19.24 12.69 33.18
N LYS A 354 19.62 13.87 33.73
CA LYS A 354 18.66 14.81 34.32
C LYS A 354 17.61 15.26 33.30
N MET A 355 18.01 15.59 32.07
CA MET A 355 17.07 16.03 31.03
C MET A 355 16.04 14.95 30.66
N LYS A 356 16.42 13.66 30.68
CA LYS A 356 15.55 12.52 30.41
C LYS A 356 14.58 12.22 31.56
N ASP A 357 14.97 12.52 32.79
CA ASP A 357 14.16 12.30 33.99
C ASP A 357 13.09 13.40 34.19
N VAL A 358 13.29 14.58 33.61
CA VAL A 358 12.33 15.71 33.64
C VAL A 358 11.08 15.34 32.83
N ARG A 359 9.93 15.20 33.51
CA ARG A 359 8.63 14.94 32.88
C ARG A 359 7.55 15.81 33.48
N HIS A 360 6.95 16.66 32.65
CA HIS A 360 5.87 17.56 33.04
C HIS A 360 5.04 17.93 31.80
N GLU A 361 3.74 18.20 31.97
CA GLU A 361 2.82 18.51 30.86
C GLU A 361 3.29 19.70 30.01
N ASN A 362 3.85 20.72 30.66
CA ASN A 362 4.36 21.94 30.01
C ASN A 362 5.87 21.92 29.72
N ILE A 363 6.51 20.74 29.71
CA ILE A 363 7.91 20.56 29.30
C ILE A 363 7.95 19.58 28.14
N ASN A 364 8.67 19.91 27.07
CA ASN A 364 8.79 19.05 25.90
C ASN A 364 9.72 17.87 26.24
N PRO A 365 9.23 16.62 26.32
CA PRO A 365 10.04 15.50 26.75
C PRO A 365 11.21 15.24 25.81
N PHE A 366 12.38 15.04 26.42
CA PHE A 366 13.62 14.66 25.75
C PHE A 366 13.75 13.12 25.69
N PHE A 367 13.81 12.56 24.49
CA PHE A 367 13.92 11.11 24.30
C PHE A 367 15.37 10.63 24.27
N GLY A 368 16.26 11.38 23.61
CA GLY A 368 17.66 11.02 23.47
C GLY A 368 18.41 11.91 22.50
N LEU A 369 19.67 11.59 22.29
CA LEU A 369 20.65 12.19 21.40
C LEU A 369 20.98 11.16 20.32
N LEU A 370 20.64 11.46 19.08
CA LEU A 370 21.09 10.71 17.92
C LEU A 370 22.57 11.01 17.69
N SER A 371 23.39 9.97 17.58
CA SER A 371 24.80 10.09 17.23
C SER A 371 25.15 9.04 16.18
N ASP A 372 25.26 9.48 14.94
CA ASP A 372 25.85 8.71 13.85
C ASP A 372 27.02 9.52 13.27
N GLY A 373 28.06 8.89 12.73
CA GLY A 373 29.39 9.48 12.53
C GLY A 373 29.48 10.86 11.84
N ALA A 374 28.43 11.29 11.11
CA ALA A 374 28.34 12.63 10.50
C ALA A 374 27.25 13.55 11.11
N LEU A 375 26.34 13.04 11.96
CA LEU A 375 25.18 13.75 12.48
C LEU A 375 24.99 13.52 13.99
N SER A 376 25.01 14.62 14.76
CA SER A 376 24.57 14.63 16.16
C SER A 376 23.31 15.48 16.30
N ALA A 377 22.22 14.92 16.80
CA ALA A 377 20.94 15.63 16.93
C ALA A 377 20.19 15.27 18.22
N LEU A 378 19.56 16.26 18.87
CA LEU A 378 18.67 16.03 20.01
C LEU A 378 17.28 15.61 19.52
N VAL A 379 16.74 14.54 20.09
CA VAL A 379 15.45 13.96 19.76
C VAL A 379 14.44 14.32 20.84
N MET A 380 13.43 15.08 20.46
CA MET A 380 12.37 15.59 21.35
C MET A 380 10.99 15.32 20.73
N GLU A 381 9.91 15.44 21.50
CA GLU A 381 8.55 15.31 20.96
C GLU A 381 8.26 16.39 19.91
N TYR A 382 7.65 15.97 18.80
CA TYR A 382 7.24 16.87 17.74
C TYR A 382 5.94 17.59 18.12
N CYS A 383 6.01 18.92 18.19
CA CYS A 383 4.88 19.80 18.43
C CYS A 383 4.33 20.34 17.10
N SER A 384 3.13 19.91 16.71
CA SER A 384 2.56 20.16 15.37
C SER A 384 2.21 21.61 15.07
N ARG A 385 2.08 22.48 16.08
CA ARG A 385 1.76 23.92 15.91
C ARG A 385 3.00 24.81 15.87
N GLY A 386 4.21 24.24 15.94
CA GLY A 386 5.45 25.00 15.88
C GLY A 386 5.78 25.72 17.19
N SER A 387 6.53 26.82 17.09
CA SER A 387 6.92 27.65 18.24
C SER A 387 5.88 28.72 18.56
N LEU A 388 5.97 29.30 19.76
CA LEU A 388 5.12 30.42 20.18
C LEU A 388 5.32 31.62 19.26
N GLU A 389 6.53 31.85 18.75
CA GLU A 389 6.79 32.91 17.77
C GLU A 389 6.00 32.69 16.47
N ASP A 390 6.02 31.46 15.94
CA ASP A 390 5.26 31.09 14.73
C ASP A 390 3.74 31.30 14.94
N LEU A 391 3.26 30.95 16.14
CA LEU A 391 1.86 31.10 16.52
C LEU A 391 1.46 32.58 16.65
N LEU A 392 2.33 33.44 17.18
CA LEU A 392 2.07 34.88 17.28
C LEU A 392 2.06 35.57 15.91
N GLN A 393 2.91 35.12 14.97
CA GLN A 393 2.99 35.64 13.59
C GLN A 393 1.79 35.25 12.72
N ASN A 394 1.16 34.09 12.99
CA ASN A 394 0.03 33.63 12.20
C ASN A 394 -1.19 34.54 12.40
N THR A 395 -1.56 35.35 11.40
CA THR A 395 -2.67 36.32 11.46
C THR A 395 -4.06 35.68 11.46
N ASP A 396 -4.19 34.44 10.97
CA ASP A 396 -5.48 33.76 10.82
C ASP A 396 -6.06 33.33 12.17
N LEU A 397 -5.18 33.08 13.14
CA LEU A 397 -5.57 32.75 14.51
C LEU A 397 -5.87 34.01 15.31
N LYS A 398 -7.11 34.13 15.82
CA LYS A 398 -7.48 35.23 16.74
C LYS A 398 -7.11 34.84 18.18
N LEU A 399 -6.03 35.42 18.70
CA LEU A 399 -5.54 35.19 20.05
C LEU A 399 -6.19 36.17 21.04
N ASP A 400 -7.32 35.77 21.62
CA ASP A 400 -7.97 36.54 22.69
C ASP A 400 -7.15 36.48 24.00
N TRP A 401 -7.49 37.33 24.98
CA TRP A 401 -6.78 37.35 26.27
C TRP A 401 -6.82 35.98 26.97
N MET A 402 -7.92 35.23 26.84
CA MET A 402 -8.08 33.93 27.49
C MET A 402 -7.06 32.93 26.97
N PHE A 403 -6.91 32.87 25.65
CA PHE A 403 -5.95 32.03 24.97
C PHE A 403 -4.51 32.48 25.20
N LYS A 404 -4.23 33.80 25.16
CA LYS A 404 -2.92 34.35 25.56
C LYS A 404 -2.58 33.95 26.99
N SER A 405 -3.55 34.05 27.90
CA SER A 405 -3.37 33.72 29.30
C SER A 405 -3.19 32.23 29.57
N SER A 406 -3.78 31.33 28.77
CA SER A 406 -3.54 29.89 28.93
C SER A 406 -2.10 29.53 28.55
N LEU A 407 -1.62 30.02 27.41
CA LEU A 407 -0.23 29.83 26.96
C LEU A 407 0.78 30.36 27.99
N LEU A 408 0.54 31.55 28.54
CA LEU A 408 1.39 32.14 29.59
C LEU A 408 1.35 31.33 30.88
N MET A 409 0.18 30.84 31.29
CA MET A 409 0.05 29.99 32.47
C MET A 409 0.85 28.70 32.32
N ASP A 410 0.78 28.08 31.15
CA ASP A 410 1.52 26.86 30.81
C ASP A 410 3.04 27.10 30.83
N LEU A 411 3.51 28.22 30.26
CA LEU A 411 4.90 28.63 30.33
C LEU A 411 5.37 28.82 31.79
N ILE A 412 4.56 29.47 32.63
CA ILE A 412 4.89 29.68 34.06
C ILE A 412 4.99 28.35 34.80
N LYS A 413 4.05 27.42 34.58
CA LYS A 413 4.09 26.08 35.19
C LYS A 413 5.33 25.29 34.76
N GLY A 414 5.66 25.32 33.46
CA GLY A 414 6.85 24.67 32.93
C GLY A 414 8.13 25.21 33.58
N MET A 415 8.32 26.53 33.59
CA MET A 415 9.50 27.16 34.19
C MET A 415 9.58 26.96 35.71
N LYS A 416 8.44 27.03 36.41
CA LYS A 416 8.36 26.68 37.84
C LYS A 416 8.86 25.26 38.10
N TYR A 417 8.39 24.30 37.30
CA TYR A 417 8.82 22.91 37.43
C TYR A 417 10.31 22.74 37.14
N LEU A 418 10.86 23.36 36.09
CA LEU A 418 12.30 23.32 35.79
C LEU A 418 13.15 23.89 36.94
N HIS A 419 12.74 25.02 37.51
CA HIS A 419 13.45 25.63 38.64
C HIS A 419 13.39 24.76 39.90
N HIS A 420 12.29 24.04 40.14
CA HIS A 420 12.19 23.04 41.22
C HIS A 420 13.07 21.80 41.00
N GLN A 421 13.45 21.50 39.76
CA GLN A 421 14.42 20.44 39.43
C GLN A 421 15.88 20.96 39.42
N ASP A 422 16.13 22.16 39.96
CA ASP A 422 17.43 22.84 39.96
C ASP A 422 18.03 23.01 38.55
N LEU A 423 17.19 23.15 37.53
CA LEU A 423 17.59 23.37 36.14
C LEU A 423 17.16 24.78 35.70
N CYS A 424 18.15 25.66 35.50
CA CYS A 424 17.91 26.90 34.77
C CYS A 424 17.91 26.64 33.26
N HIS A 425 17.08 27.37 32.52
CA HIS A 425 16.98 27.21 31.08
C HIS A 425 18.11 27.94 30.35
N GLY A 426 18.42 29.17 30.76
CA GLY A 426 19.54 29.98 30.28
C GLY A 426 19.41 30.54 28.86
N ARG A 427 18.45 30.07 28.06
CA ARG A 427 18.13 30.56 26.71
C ARG A 427 16.61 30.54 26.46
N LEU A 428 15.82 30.96 27.46
CA LEU A 428 14.38 31.02 27.31
C LEU A 428 14.02 32.11 26.29
N LYS A 429 13.29 31.74 25.23
CA LYS A 429 12.79 32.63 24.17
C LYS A 429 11.49 32.07 23.60
N SER A 430 10.72 32.89 22.89
CA SER A 430 9.48 32.48 22.24
C SER A 430 9.68 31.30 21.26
N ARG A 431 10.82 31.23 20.57
CA ARG A 431 11.21 30.07 19.72
C ARG A 431 11.38 28.75 20.47
N ASN A 432 11.77 28.81 21.74
CA ASN A 432 12.02 27.65 22.59
C ASN A 432 10.77 27.27 23.41
N CYS A 433 9.63 27.90 23.13
CA CYS A 433 8.33 27.53 23.64
C CYS A 433 7.54 26.93 22.47
N VAL A 434 7.25 25.64 22.51
CA VAL A 434 6.57 24.92 21.42
C VAL A 434 5.15 24.55 21.82
N VAL A 435 4.25 24.40 20.85
CA VAL A 435 2.81 24.18 21.11
C VAL A 435 2.34 22.87 20.47
N ASP A 436 1.73 22.01 21.27
CA ASP A 436 1.22 20.72 20.80
C ASP A 436 -0.10 20.85 20.02
N GLY A 437 -0.62 19.72 19.51
CA GLY A 437 -1.88 19.69 18.74
C GLY A 437 -3.12 20.15 19.53
N ARG A 438 -3.05 20.15 20.86
CA ARG A 438 -4.14 20.55 21.78
C ARG A 438 -3.97 21.97 22.31
N PHE A 439 -3.05 22.76 21.74
CA PHE A 439 -2.71 24.10 22.18
C PHE A 439 -2.12 24.20 23.59
N VAL A 440 -1.46 23.13 24.06
CA VAL A 440 -0.69 23.16 25.31
C VAL A 440 0.73 23.62 24.99
N LEU A 441 1.19 24.65 25.72
CA LEU A 441 2.56 25.14 25.57
C LEU A 441 3.53 24.28 26.37
N LYS A 442 4.61 23.87 25.70
CA LYS A 442 5.71 23.07 26.24
C LYS A 442 7.04 23.81 26.07
N VAL A 443 7.83 23.92 27.13
CA VAL A 443 9.18 24.51 27.06
C VAL A 443 10.16 23.46 26.55
N THR A 444 10.94 23.81 25.53
CA THR A 444 11.96 22.94 24.91
C THR A 444 13.36 23.54 25.05
N ASP A 445 14.40 22.84 24.61
CA ASP A 445 15.81 23.30 24.68
C ASP A 445 16.35 23.63 26.08
N TYR A 446 15.70 23.12 27.13
CA TYR A 446 16.26 23.16 28.48
C TYR A 446 17.53 22.32 28.55
N GLY A 447 18.57 22.78 29.25
CA GLY A 447 19.85 22.08 29.34
C GLY A 447 20.75 22.17 28.09
N TYR A 448 20.26 22.71 26.97
CA TYR A 448 21.04 22.85 25.72
C TYR A 448 22.32 23.69 25.91
N THR A 449 22.24 24.80 26.65
CA THR A 449 23.40 25.66 26.92
C THR A 449 24.44 24.95 27.79
N GLY A 450 23.98 24.15 28.75
CA GLY A 450 24.85 23.29 29.56
C GLY A 450 25.58 22.26 28.72
N LEU A 451 24.88 21.65 27.75
CA LEU A 451 25.45 20.68 26.80
C LEU A 451 26.55 21.32 25.94
N LEU A 452 26.30 22.50 25.38
CA LEU A 452 27.31 23.25 24.61
C LEU A 452 28.52 23.64 25.47
N SER A 453 28.29 24.10 26.70
CA SER A 453 29.37 24.48 27.61
C SER A 453 30.29 23.31 27.96
N ALA A 454 29.74 22.10 28.07
CA ALA A 454 30.49 20.90 28.40
C ALA A 454 31.44 20.45 27.27
N GLN A 455 31.06 20.71 26.01
CA GLN A 455 31.78 20.29 24.81
C GLN A 455 32.95 21.21 24.41
N SER A 456 33.19 22.30 25.13
CA SER A 456 34.31 23.23 24.89
C SER A 456 34.38 23.75 23.44
N THR A 457 33.26 23.76 22.74
CA THR A 457 33.17 24.21 21.34
C THR A 457 33.52 25.68 21.23
N LEU A 458 34.16 26.06 20.12
CA LEU A 458 34.51 27.44 19.78
C LEU A 458 33.31 28.35 20.04
N ARG A 459 33.50 29.33 20.94
CA ARG A 459 32.51 30.32 21.37
C ARG A 459 32.14 31.22 20.20
N VAL A 460 31.29 30.76 19.29
CA VAL A 460 30.64 31.63 18.32
C VAL A 460 29.71 32.53 19.12
N GLN A 461 29.95 33.84 19.09
CA GLN A 461 29.00 34.78 19.67
C GLN A 461 27.69 34.64 18.89
N PRO A 462 26.56 34.41 19.57
CA PRO A 462 25.27 34.36 18.91
C PRO A 462 24.97 35.73 18.25
N PRO A 463 24.15 35.76 17.19
CA PRO A 463 23.73 37.01 16.59
C PRO A 463 22.96 37.87 17.62
N ALA A 464 23.02 39.19 17.47
CA ALA A 464 22.46 40.13 18.44
C ALA A 464 20.95 39.94 18.65
N GLU A 465 20.24 39.48 17.63
CA GLU A 465 18.82 39.15 17.65
C GLU A 465 18.49 38.06 18.69
N GLU A 466 19.33 37.03 18.81
CA GLU A 466 19.13 35.97 19.80
C GLU A 466 19.39 36.43 21.24
N LEU A 467 20.12 37.53 21.42
CA LEU A 467 20.48 38.07 22.72
C LEU A 467 19.39 38.96 23.32
N LEU A 468 18.33 39.30 22.58
CA LEU A 468 17.28 40.23 23.04
C LEU A 468 16.52 39.75 24.30
N TRP A 469 16.43 38.43 24.49
CA TRP A 469 15.84 37.80 25.68
C TRP A 469 16.81 37.67 26.85
N THR A 470 18.10 37.93 26.63
CA THR A 470 19.16 37.69 27.62
C THR A 470 19.22 38.81 28.64
N ALA A 471 19.33 38.45 29.92
CA ALA A 471 19.32 39.42 31.00
C ALA A 471 20.59 40.31 31.02
N PRO A 472 20.49 41.59 31.43
CA PRO A 472 21.61 42.54 31.38
C PRO A 472 22.87 42.08 32.14
N GLU A 473 22.70 41.42 33.28
CA GLU A 473 23.82 40.89 34.07
C GLU A 473 24.57 39.76 33.34
N ILE A 474 23.87 38.96 32.55
CA ILE A 474 24.45 37.88 31.75
C ILE A 474 25.16 38.47 30.53
N LEU A 475 24.62 39.55 29.94
CA LEU A 475 25.25 40.26 28.83
C LEU A 475 26.55 40.98 29.23
N ARG A 476 26.72 41.33 30.52
CA ARG A 476 27.93 41.98 31.06
C ARG A 476 29.03 40.98 31.40
N ASP A 477 28.65 39.78 31.83
CA ASP A 477 29.60 38.73 32.20
C ASP A 477 29.54 37.55 31.24
N LEU A 478 30.55 37.48 30.36
CA LEU A 478 30.74 36.42 29.37
C LEU A 478 30.88 35.01 30.00
N GLN A 479 31.19 34.89 31.29
CA GLN A 479 31.27 33.61 31.99
C GLN A 479 29.90 33.09 32.45
N LEU A 480 28.91 33.96 32.61
CA LEU A 480 27.55 33.59 33.00
C LEU A 480 26.69 33.18 31.80
N TYR A 481 27.05 33.64 30.60
CA TYR A 481 26.33 33.34 29.35
C TYR A 481 26.11 31.83 29.09
N PRO A 482 27.09 30.92 29.31
CA PRO A 482 26.90 29.49 29.06
C PRO A 482 26.11 28.75 30.14
N LYS A 483 25.99 29.31 31.35
CA LYS A 483 25.35 28.65 32.49
C LYS A 483 23.90 29.10 32.67
N GLY A 484 23.58 30.35 32.34
CA GLY A 484 22.30 30.95 32.71
C GLY A 484 22.15 31.14 34.21
N THR A 485 21.14 31.88 34.63
CA THR A 485 20.78 32.04 36.05
C THR A 485 19.28 31.94 36.21
N PHE A 486 18.80 31.48 37.36
CA PHE A 486 17.35 31.43 37.65
C PHE A 486 16.68 32.80 37.51
N LYS A 487 17.37 33.86 37.97
CA LYS A 487 16.88 35.25 37.83
C LYS A 487 16.98 35.77 36.39
N GLY A 488 17.90 35.22 35.59
CA GLY A 488 17.99 35.49 34.15
C GLY A 488 16.80 34.93 33.39
N ASP A 489 16.37 33.70 33.70
CA ASP A 489 15.17 33.09 33.11
C ASP A 489 13.90 33.92 33.39
N VAL A 490 13.80 34.51 34.59
CA VAL A 490 12.69 35.41 34.96
C VAL A 490 12.69 36.68 34.09
N TYR A 491 13.86 37.22 33.75
CA TYR A 491 13.97 38.35 32.82
C TYR A 491 13.53 37.93 31.41
N SER A 492 14.01 36.78 30.93
CA SER A 492 13.63 36.24 29.62
C SER A 492 12.13 36.00 29.52
N PHE A 493 11.50 35.49 30.58
CA PHE A 493 10.05 35.35 30.67
C PHE A 493 9.31 36.69 30.52
N ALA A 494 9.84 37.78 31.07
CA ALA A 494 9.25 39.11 30.91
C ALA A 494 9.25 39.60 29.46
N ILE A 495 10.31 39.26 28.70
CA ILE A 495 10.39 39.59 27.26
C ILE A 495 9.38 38.74 26.47
N VAL A 496 9.28 37.44 26.76
CA VAL A 496 8.24 36.57 26.15
C VAL A 496 6.83 37.06 26.50
N LEU A 497 6.63 37.53 27.73
CA LEU A 497 5.37 38.13 28.15
C LEU A 497 5.05 39.38 27.32
N GLN A 498 6.04 40.24 27.04
CA GLN A 498 5.86 41.37 26.12
C GLN A 498 5.46 40.91 24.71
N GLU A 499 6.11 39.88 24.16
CA GLU A 499 5.79 39.35 22.83
C GLU A 499 4.34 38.87 22.73
N VAL A 500 3.84 38.16 23.75
CA VAL A 500 2.46 37.66 23.78
C VAL A 500 1.44 38.80 23.94
N LEU A 501 1.74 39.80 24.77
CA LEU A 501 0.86 40.96 24.98
C LEU A 501 0.72 41.78 23.68
N VAL A 502 1.84 42.13 23.05
CA VAL A 502 1.88 42.98 21.85
C VAL A 502 1.61 42.19 20.56
N ARG A 503 1.75 40.86 20.60
CA ARG A 503 1.70 39.98 19.42
C ARG A 503 2.71 40.43 18.34
N GLY A 504 3.96 40.54 18.74
CA GLY A 504 5.06 40.97 17.88
C GLY A 504 6.42 40.59 18.44
N PRO A 505 7.51 40.79 17.69
CA PRO A 505 8.85 40.41 18.12
C PRO A 505 9.33 41.22 19.35
N PRO A 506 10.40 40.78 20.02
CA PRO A 506 10.98 41.51 21.15
C PRO A 506 11.34 42.93 20.73
N TYR A 507 11.01 43.92 21.56
CA TYR A 507 11.30 45.34 21.27
C TYR A 507 10.69 45.86 19.95
N CYS A 508 9.64 45.21 19.40
CA CYS A 508 8.99 45.62 18.14
C CYS A 508 8.53 47.09 18.07
N MET A 509 8.29 47.72 19.22
CA MET A 509 7.91 49.13 19.32
C MET A 509 9.09 50.11 19.24
N SER A 510 10.31 49.61 19.03
CA SER A 510 11.56 50.38 18.94
C SER A 510 12.18 50.16 17.57
N GLU A 511 12.48 51.24 16.84
CA GLU A 511 13.13 51.21 15.53
C GLU A 511 14.66 50.99 15.60
N VAL A 512 15.21 50.83 16.80
CA VAL A 512 16.64 50.65 17.03
C VAL A 512 17.07 49.22 16.66
N PRO A 513 18.18 49.02 15.93
CA PRO A 513 18.68 47.68 15.60
C PRO A 513 19.13 46.90 16.85
N ALA A 514 19.07 45.57 16.78
CA ALA A 514 19.32 44.68 17.90
C ALA A 514 20.70 44.92 18.56
N GLU A 515 21.75 45.17 17.78
CA GLU A 515 23.11 45.43 18.27
C GLU A 515 23.17 46.65 19.19
N GLU A 516 22.45 47.72 18.83
CA GLU A 516 22.42 48.94 19.63
C GLU A 516 21.57 48.75 20.89
N ILE A 517 20.49 47.98 20.81
CA ILE A 517 19.69 47.57 21.98
C ILE A 517 20.57 46.81 22.98
N ILE A 518 21.33 45.81 22.52
CA ILE A 518 22.23 45.02 23.37
C ILE A 518 23.30 45.91 24.01
N ARG A 519 23.91 46.85 23.26
CA ARG A 519 24.87 47.82 23.82
C ARG A 519 24.26 48.67 24.92
N LYS A 520 23.03 49.16 24.74
CA LYS A 520 22.30 49.95 25.75
C LYS A 520 21.96 49.12 27.00
N LEU A 521 21.65 47.84 26.84
CA LEU A 521 21.41 46.92 27.96
C LEU A 521 22.70 46.62 28.76
N GLN A 522 23.84 46.48 28.07
CA GLN A 522 25.13 46.23 28.71
C GLN A 522 25.63 47.40 29.55
N LYS A 523 25.44 48.65 29.09
CA LYS A 523 25.93 49.87 29.76
C LYS A 523 24.79 50.85 30.08
N PRO A 524 24.02 50.65 31.17
CA PRO A 524 23.13 51.68 31.69
C PRO A 524 23.97 52.82 32.31
N PRO A 525 23.54 54.10 32.28
CA PRO A 525 22.22 54.65 31.88
C PRO A 525 22.18 55.32 30.48
N PRO A 526 20.98 55.53 29.87
CA PRO A 526 19.63 55.26 30.39
C PRO A 526 19.19 53.79 30.29
N LEU A 527 18.29 53.37 31.18
CA LEU A 527 17.71 52.02 31.14
C LEU A 527 16.84 51.85 29.89
N TYR A 528 17.18 50.86 29.08
CA TYR A 528 16.40 50.51 27.88
C TYR A 528 15.50 49.31 28.17
N ARG A 529 14.19 49.44 27.93
CA ARG A 529 13.19 48.38 28.14
C ARG A 529 12.10 48.44 27.06
N PRO A 530 11.46 47.30 26.73
CA PRO A 530 10.34 47.27 25.79
C PRO A 530 9.17 48.16 26.27
N ASN A 531 8.53 48.84 25.34
CA ASN A 531 7.28 49.55 25.61
C ASN A 531 6.08 48.67 25.26
N VAL A 532 5.07 48.63 26.13
CA VAL A 532 3.84 47.85 25.92
C VAL A 532 2.64 48.77 26.16
N PRO A 533 1.75 48.95 25.17
CA PRO A 533 0.57 49.80 25.32
C PRO A 533 -0.40 49.20 26.35
N PRO A 534 -0.93 50.02 27.29
CA PRO A 534 -1.81 49.55 28.35
C PRO A 534 -3.28 49.38 27.95
N GLU A 535 -3.66 49.74 26.72
CA GLU A 535 -5.08 49.83 26.32
C GLU A 535 -5.75 48.45 26.13
N ASP A 536 -5.02 47.46 25.60
CA ASP A 536 -5.56 46.12 25.30
C ASP A 536 -5.15 45.02 26.30
N ASN A 537 -4.36 45.36 27.33
CA ASN A 537 -3.66 44.39 28.17
C ASN A 537 -3.92 44.63 29.67
N PRO A 538 -4.12 43.58 30.50
CA PRO A 538 -4.36 43.75 31.94
C PRO A 538 -3.20 44.45 32.65
N ARG A 539 -3.53 45.52 33.39
CA ARG A 539 -2.54 46.39 34.06
C ARG A 539 -1.71 45.63 35.09
N GLU A 540 -2.32 44.67 35.77
CA GLU A 540 -1.67 43.78 36.74
C GLU A 540 -0.62 42.89 36.08
N CYS A 541 -0.87 42.46 34.84
CA CYS A 541 0.06 41.65 34.06
C CYS A 541 1.26 42.50 33.58
N ILE A 542 1.02 43.73 33.13
CA ILE A 542 2.10 44.69 32.81
C ILE A 542 2.95 45.00 34.05
N ARG A 543 2.33 45.13 35.23
CA ARG A 543 3.05 45.33 36.50
C ARG A 543 3.94 44.13 36.83
N LEU A 544 3.42 42.91 36.69
CA LEU A 544 4.19 41.68 36.89
C LEU A 544 5.37 41.60 35.92
N MET A 545 5.14 41.85 34.63
CA MET A 545 6.19 41.95 33.60
C MET A 545 7.29 42.94 34.02
N LYS A 546 6.90 44.12 34.53
CA LYS A 546 7.84 45.14 34.98
C LYS A 546 8.69 44.73 36.18
N GLN A 547 8.16 43.91 37.07
CA GLN A 547 8.91 43.33 38.19
C GLN A 547 9.89 42.27 37.70
N CYS A 548 9.48 41.42 36.76
CA CYS A 548 10.29 40.33 36.21
C CYS A 548 11.53 40.83 35.44
N TRP A 549 11.48 41.96 34.74
CA TRP A 549 12.65 42.52 34.02
C TRP A 549 13.45 43.60 34.78
N SER A 550 13.32 43.64 36.11
CA SER A 550 14.06 44.57 36.97
C SER A 550 15.57 44.50 36.67
N GLU A 551 16.23 45.67 36.67
CA GLU A 551 17.68 45.76 36.45
C GLU A 551 18.47 44.95 37.49
N ALA A 552 18.12 45.09 38.77
CA ALA A 552 18.72 44.29 39.84
C ALA A 552 18.11 42.88 39.85
N PRO A 553 18.91 41.80 39.72
CA PRO A 553 18.42 40.41 39.72
C PRO A 553 17.66 40.01 40.99
N GLU A 554 18.12 40.49 42.15
CA GLU A 554 17.54 40.18 43.47
C GLU A 554 16.10 40.69 43.64
N ARG A 555 15.74 41.74 42.91
CA ARG A 555 14.39 42.33 42.96
C ARG A 555 13.38 41.60 42.08
N ARG A 556 13.84 40.65 41.25
CA ARG A 556 12.95 39.88 40.37
C ARG A 556 12.26 38.78 41.19
N PRO A 557 10.95 38.58 41.05
CA PRO A 557 10.22 37.54 41.76
C PRO A 557 10.68 36.13 41.35
N THR A 558 10.34 35.12 42.14
CA THR A 558 10.54 33.70 41.78
C THR A 558 9.37 33.18 40.93
N PHE A 559 9.55 32.07 40.19
CA PHE A 559 8.43 31.49 39.41
C PHE A 559 7.27 31.01 40.29
N ASP A 560 7.51 30.67 41.56
CA ASP A 560 6.45 30.38 42.53
C ASP A 560 5.59 31.63 42.83
N GLU A 561 6.24 32.77 43.06
CA GLU A 561 5.56 34.05 43.28
C GLU A 561 4.84 34.52 42.01
N ILE A 562 5.48 34.39 40.85
CA ILE A 562 4.89 34.71 39.54
C ILE A 562 3.65 33.86 39.31
N PHE A 563 3.69 32.56 39.62
CA PHE A 563 2.55 31.66 39.46
C PHE A 563 1.36 32.10 40.32
N GLU A 564 1.56 32.39 41.60
CA GLU A 564 0.46 32.82 42.47
C GLU A 564 -0.08 34.20 42.07
N GLN A 565 0.79 35.15 41.69
CA GLN A 565 0.36 36.46 41.18
C GLN A 565 -0.43 36.33 39.87
N PHE A 566 0.07 35.55 38.90
CA PHE A 566 -0.59 35.36 37.61
C PHE A 566 -1.89 34.56 37.72
N LYS A 567 -1.94 33.59 38.64
CA LYS A 567 -3.19 32.87 38.98
C LYS A 567 -4.22 33.81 39.58
N ALA A 568 -3.82 34.76 40.42
CA ALA A 568 -4.72 35.78 40.97
C ALA A 568 -5.33 36.68 39.89
N ILE A 569 -4.55 37.06 38.87
CA ILE A 569 -5.03 37.82 37.69
C ILE A 569 -6.14 37.07 36.95
N ASN A 570 -6.14 35.73 36.99
CA ASN A 570 -7.02 34.87 36.21
C ASN A 570 -8.18 34.20 36.98
N LYS A 571 -8.27 34.37 38.31
CA LYS A 571 -9.24 33.65 39.19
C LYS A 571 -10.73 33.94 38.92
N GLY A 572 -11.08 34.87 38.03
CA GLY A 572 -12.47 35.19 37.66
C GLY A 572 -12.89 34.79 36.23
N LYS A 573 -12.01 34.18 35.41
CA LYS A 573 -12.27 33.94 33.96
C LYS A 573 -12.17 32.47 33.51
N ARG A 574 -12.01 31.52 34.44
CA ARG A 574 -11.72 30.10 34.13
C ARG A 574 -12.82 29.36 33.39
N THR A 575 -14.08 29.78 33.51
CA THR A 575 -15.22 29.08 32.90
C THR A 575 -15.36 29.32 31.40
N ASN A 576 -14.76 30.39 30.84
CA ASN A 576 -15.01 30.80 29.46
C ASN A 576 -13.99 30.26 28.45
N ILE A 577 -12.90 29.62 28.91
CA ILE A 577 -11.78 29.20 28.05
C ILE A 577 -12.14 27.95 27.25
N ILE A 578 -12.77 26.96 27.91
CA ILE A 578 -13.22 25.72 27.27
C ILE A 578 -14.33 26.04 26.27
N ASP A 579 -15.29 26.89 26.63
CA ASP A 579 -16.38 27.32 25.75
C ASP A 579 -15.89 28.12 24.54
N SER A 580 -14.85 28.95 24.71
CA SER A 580 -14.23 29.69 23.60
C SER A 580 -13.49 28.77 22.63
N MET A 581 -12.73 27.80 23.14
CA MET A 581 -12.08 26.77 22.32
C MET A 581 -13.08 25.83 21.64
N LEU A 582 -14.16 25.43 22.33
CA LEU A 582 -15.24 24.62 21.75
C LEU A 582 -15.94 25.37 20.60
N ARG A 583 -16.31 26.64 20.79
CA ARG A 583 -16.91 27.45 19.69
C ARG A 583 -15.96 27.60 18.50
N MET A 584 -14.66 27.76 18.75
CA MET A 584 -13.67 27.82 17.68
C MET A 584 -13.60 26.49 16.92
N LEU A 585 -13.55 25.35 17.63
CA LEU A 585 -13.53 24.02 17.02
C LEU A 585 -14.82 23.71 16.26
N GLU A 586 -15.99 24.07 16.80
CA GLU A 586 -17.29 23.92 16.14
C GLU A 586 -17.34 24.73 14.84
N GLN A 587 -16.87 25.97 14.86
CA GLN A 587 -16.85 26.82 13.66
C GLN A 587 -15.88 26.28 12.60
N TYR A 588 -14.72 25.75 13.00
CA TYR A 588 -13.80 25.09 12.07
C TYR A 588 -14.41 23.78 11.51
N SER A 589 -15.08 22.97 12.32
CA SER A 589 -15.76 21.74 11.89
C SER A 589 -16.85 22.04 10.86
N SER A 590 -17.69 23.03 11.14
CA SER A 590 -18.79 23.41 10.24
C SER A 590 -18.29 23.90 8.88
N ASN A 591 -17.23 24.72 8.84
CA ASN A 591 -16.64 25.18 7.59
C ASN A 591 -16.01 24.03 6.79
N LEU A 592 -15.44 23.05 7.49
CA LEU A 592 -14.82 21.87 6.88
C LEU A 592 -15.88 20.94 6.26
N GLU A 593 -16.99 20.72 6.96
CA GLU A 593 -18.14 19.96 6.46
C GLU A 593 -18.74 20.58 5.21
N GLU A 594 -18.88 21.91 5.17
CA GLU A 594 -19.36 22.62 3.99
C GLU A 594 -18.42 22.43 2.80
N LEU A 595 -17.11 22.56 3.01
CA LEU A 595 -16.11 22.33 1.96
C LEU A 595 -16.08 20.86 1.49
N ILE A 596 -16.22 19.90 2.40
CA ILE A 596 -16.30 18.47 2.06
C ILE A 596 -17.54 18.22 1.18
N ARG A 597 -18.70 18.80 1.55
CA ARG A 597 -19.95 18.68 0.79
C ARG A 597 -19.81 19.25 -0.62
N GLU A 598 -19.24 20.44 -0.77
CA GLU A 598 -19.01 21.02 -2.09
C GLU A 598 -18.11 20.13 -2.96
N ARG A 599 -17.02 19.60 -2.37
CA ARG A 599 -16.10 18.71 -3.09
C ARG A 599 -16.72 17.36 -3.45
N THR A 600 -17.59 16.79 -2.60
CA THR A 600 -18.28 15.55 -2.93
C THR A 600 -19.35 15.74 -4.01
N GLU A 601 -20.04 16.88 -4.02
CA GLU A 601 -20.97 17.24 -5.10
C GLU A 601 -20.26 17.43 -6.45
N GLU A 602 -19.12 18.14 -6.47
CA GLU A 602 -18.27 18.28 -7.67
C GLU A 602 -17.81 16.92 -8.20
N LEU A 603 -17.34 16.04 -7.29
CA LEU A 603 -16.87 14.71 -7.66
C LEU A 603 -17.99 13.84 -8.24
N GLU A 604 -19.19 13.90 -7.66
CA GLU A 604 -20.34 13.13 -8.15
C GLU A 604 -20.80 13.63 -9.53
N MET A 605 -20.82 14.94 -9.76
CA MET A 605 -21.10 15.50 -11.09
C MET A 605 -20.07 15.07 -12.14
N GLU A 606 -18.78 15.06 -11.79
CA GLU A 606 -17.72 14.66 -12.72
C GLU A 606 -17.74 13.15 -13.00
N LYS A 607 -18.05 12.35 -11.98
CA LYS A 607 -18.28 10.90 -12.11
C LYS A 607 -19.45 10.64 -13.06
N GLN A 608 -20.59 11.31 -12.89
CA GLN A 608 -21.76 11.14 -13.76
C GLN A 608 -21.43 11.45 -15.23
N LYS A 609 -20.70 12.54 -15.51
CA LYS A 609 -20.25 12.86 -16.88
C LYS A 609 -19.35 11.78 -17.47
N THR A 610 -18.39 11.29 -16.69
CA THR A 610 -17.47 10.23 -17.10
C THR A 610 -18.21 8.93 -17.40
N GLU A 611 -19.19 8.59 -16.57
CA GLU A 611 -20.04 7.41 -16.77
C GLU A 611 -20.91 7.50 -18.02
N GLN A 612 -21.46 8.69 -18.31
CA GLN A 612 -22.26 8.93 -19.51
C GLN A 612 -21.41 8.84 -20.79
N LEU A 613 -20.18 9.36 -20.78
CA LEU A 613 -19.26 9.24 -21.91
C LEU A 613 -18.85 7.78 -22.15
N LEU A 614 -18.62 7.01 -21.08
CA LEU A 614 -18.23 5.60 -21.20
C LEU A 614 -19.32 4.75 -21.84
N THR A 615 -20.59 4.96 -21.47
CA THR A 615 -21.74 4.23 -22.05
C THR A 615 -22.10 4.69 -23.47
N GLN A 616 -21.64 5.87 -23.91
CA GLN A 616 -21.73 6.31 -25.30
C GLN A 616 -20.67 5.65 -26.19
N MET A 617 -19.50 5.33 -25.64
CA MET A 617 -18.37 4.76 -26.38
C MET A 617 -18.38 3.23 -26.43
N LEU A 618 -18.99 2.57 -25.44
CA LEU A 618 -19.02 1.10 -25.30
C LEU A 618 -20.44 0.61 -24.99
N PRO A 619 -20.77 -0.64 -25.33
CA PRO A 619 -22.04 -1.21 -24.93
C PRO A 619 -22.20 -1.24 -23.41
N VAL A 620 -23.40 -0.96 -22.90
CA VAL A 620 -23.69 -0.81 -21.46
C VAL A 620 -23.18 -1.99 -20.62
N SER A 621 -23.39 -3.23 -21.08
CA SER A 621 -22.93 -4.44 -20.36
C SER A 621 -21.40 -4.51 -20.22
N VAL A 622 -20.68 -4.05 -21.25
CA VAL A 622 -19.21 -4.01 -21.29
C VAL A 622 -18.69 -2.86 -20.43
N ALA A 623 -19.33 -1.69 -20.52
CA ALA A 623 -19.00 -0.53 -19.70
C ALA A 623 -19.17 -0.82 -18.21
N GLU A 624 -20.22 -1.52 -17.79
CA GLU A 624 -20.44 -1.94 -16.39
C GLU A 624 -19.35 -2.88 -15.87
N THR A 625 -18.92 -3.84 -16.69
CA THR A 625 -17.82 -4.76 -16.31
C THR A 625 -16.49 -4.01 -16.17
N LEU A 626 -16.24 -3.02 -17.02
CA LEU A 626 -15.06 -2.17 -16.90
C LEU A 626 -15.13 -1.24 -15.67
N LYS A 627 -16.32 -0.72 -15.33
CA LYS A 627 -16.55 0.12 -14.13
C LYS A 627 -16.25 -0.65 -12.83
N THR A 628 -16.53 -1.95 -12.78
CA THR A 628 -16.23 -2.79 -11.61
C THR A 628 -14.77 -3.27 -11.56
N GLY A 629 -13.93 -2.84 -12.51
CA GLY A 629 -12.52 -3.25 -12.59
C GLY A 629 -12.31 -4.64 -13.18
N GLY A 630 -13.34 -5.24 -13.77
CA GLY A 630 -13.26 -6.54 -14.44
C GLY A 630 -12.63 -6.44 -15.83
N THR A 631 -11.99 -7.52 -16.27
CA THR A 631 -11.54 -7.68 -17.67
C THR A 631 -12.67 -8.24 -18.51
N VAL A 632 -12.89 -7.66 -19.70
CA VAL A 632 -13.91 -8.15 -20.65
C VAL A 632 -13.29 -9.21 -21.55
N GLU A 633 -13.65 -10.48 -21.32
CA GLU A 633 -13.18 -11.59 -22.15
C GLU A 633 -13.91 -11.61 -23.52
N PRO A 634 -13.22 -11.99 -24.61
CA PRO A 634 -13.87 -12.18 -25.91
C PRO A 634 -14.90 -13.30 -25.86
N GLU A 635 -16.11 -13.04 -26.36
CA GLU A 635 -17.22 -14.00 -26.42
C GLU A 635 -17.54 -14.40 -27.86
N TYR A 636 -17.90 -15.67 -28.06
CA TYR A 636 -18.39 -16.18 -29.34
C TYR A 636 -19.91 -16.12 -29.45
N PHE A 637 -20.40 -15.48 -30.50
CA PHE A 637 -21.82 -15.35 -30.82
C PHE A 637 -22.14 -16.15 -32.09
N GLU A 638 -23.07 -17.09 -31.97
CA GLU A 638 -23.50 -17.97 -33.07
C GLU A 638 -24.65 -17.38 -33.88
N GLU A 639 -25.60 -16.71 -33.22
CA GLU A 639 -26.81 -16.12 -33.82
C GLU A 639 -26.66 -14.60 -33.95
N VAL A 640 -25.98 -14.14 -35.01
CA VAL A 640 -25.68 -12.72 -35.25
C VAL A 640 -26.03 -12.36 -36.67
N THR A 641 -26.63 -11.18 -36.87
CA THR A 641 -26.74 -10.57 -38.21
C THR A 641 -25.96 -9.28 -38.28
N ILE A 642 -25.14 -9.17 -39.32
CA ILE A 642 -24.29 -8.01 -39.58
C ILE A 642 -24.80 -7.28 -40.82
N TYR A 643 -24.91 -5.97 -40.70
CA TYR A 643 -25.20 -5.00 -41.74
C TYR A 643 -23.91 -4.30 -42.14
N PHE A 644 -23.65 -4.26 -43.45
CA PHE A 644 -22.67 -3.37 -44.06
C PHE A 644 -23.36 -2.49 -45.09
N SER A 645 -23.01 -1.21 -45.07
CA SER A 645 -23.34 -0.32 -46.16
C SER A 645 -22.16 0.50 -46.62
N ASP A 646 -22.15 0.83 -47.91
CA ASP A 646 -21.09 1.61 -48.54
C ASP A 646 -21.68 2.67 -49.51
N ILE A 647 -21.00 3.80 -49.64
CA ILE A 647 -21.42 4.90 -50.52
C ILE A 647 -20.84 4.68 -51.92
N ILE A 648 -21.73 4.49 -52.89
CA ILE A 648 -21.30 4.25 -54.27
C ILE A 648 -20.69 5.52 -54.85
N GLY A 649 -19.43 5.43 -55.26
CA GLY A 649 -18.72 6.54 -55.88
C GLY A 649 -18.18 7.56 -54.87
N PHE A 650 -18.08 7.19 -53.59
CA PHE A 650 -17.50 8.06 -52.57
C PHE A 650 -16.12 8.60 -52.94
N THR A 651 -15.24 7.78 -53.52
CA THR A 651 -13.91 8.23 -53.99
C THR A 651 -13.99 9.36 -55.01
N ALA A 652 -15.03 9.39 -55.85
CA ALA A 652 -15.26 10.48 -56.80
C ALA A 652 -15.82 11.72 -56.12
N ILE A 653 -16.71 11.54 -55.13
CA ILE A 653 -17.26 12.65 -54.33
C ILE A 653 -16.15 13.29 -53.48
N SER A 654 -15.28 12.49 -52.87
CA SER A 654 -14.14 12.96 -52.07
C SER A 654 -13.08 13.65 -52.91
N ALA A 655 -12.87 13.22 -54.16
CA ALA A 655 -11.99 13.92 -55.10
C ALA A 655 -12.54 15.30 -55.54
N LEU A 656 -13.85 15.49 -55.46
CA LEU A 656 -14.54 16.72 -55.89
C LEU A 656 -14.88 17.68 -54.73
N SER A 657 -14.56 17.33 -53.48
CA SER A 657 -14.97 18.07 -52.30
C SER A 657 -13.77 18.37 -51.40
N GLU A 658 -13.86 19.44 -50.60
CA GLU A 658 -12.82 19.72 -49.61
C GLU A 658 -12.89 18.76 -48.42
N PRO A 659 -11.76 18.48 -47.72
CA PRO A 659 -11.76 17.56 -46.59
C PRO A 659 -12.79 17.88 -45.50
N ILE A 660 -12.99 19.16 -45.17
CA ILE A 660 -14.00 19.58 -44.19
C ILE A 660 -15.43 19.28 -44.65
N GLN A 661 -15.71 19.46 -45.95
CA GLN A 661 -17.02 19.19 -46.54
C GLN A 661 -17.35 17.69 -46.58
N ILE A 662 -16.32 16.84 -46.69
CA ILE A 662 -16.47 15.38 -46.60
C ILE A 662 -16.75 14.95 -45.15
N VAL A 663 -16.08 15.55 -44.17
CA VAL A 663 -16.39 15.29 -42.76
C VAL A 663 -17.83 15.69 -42.44
N ASP A 664 -18.27 16.87 -42.88
CA ASP A 664 -19.65 17.34 -42.68
C ASP A 664 -20.67 16.42 -43.37
N LEU A 665 -20.37 15.96 -44.58
CA LEU A 665 -21.22 15.02 -45.32
C LEU A 665 -21.38 13.69 -44.59
N LEU A 666 -20.28 13.10 -44.15
CA LEU A 666 -20.30 11.84 -43.40
C LEU A 666 -21.01 12.03 -42.06
N ASN A 667 -20.77 13.13 -41.37
CA ASN A 667 -21.43 13.43 -40.11
C ASN A 667 -22.95 13.61 -40.28
N ASP A 668 -23.40 14.36 -41.28
CA ASP A 668 -24.83 14.54 -41.58
C ASP A 668 -25.50 13.20 -41.92
N LEU A 669 -24.84 12.37 -42.74
CA LEU A 669 -25.36 11.05 -43.15
C LEU A 669 -25.40 10.06 -41.98
N TYR A 670 -24.34 9.99 -41.17
CA TYR A 670 -24.27 9.10 -40.02
C TYR A 670 -25.16 9.58 -38.86
N THR A 671 -25.39 10.89 -38.71
CA THR A 671 -26.40 11.41 -37.76
C THR A 671 -27.80 10.92 -38.13
N LEU A 672 -28.13 10.89 -39.42
CA LEU A 672 -29.40 10.32 -39.91
C LEU A 672 -29.49 8.82 -39.59
N PHE A 673 -28.41 8.07 -39.76
CA PHE A 673 -28.40 6.63 -39.46
C PHE A 673 -28.47 6.34 -37.96
N ASP A 674 -27.73 7.09 -37.16
CA ASP A 674 -27.72 6.97 -35.70
C ASP A 674 -29.12 7.28 -35.12
N ALA A 675 -29.86 8.23 -35.70
CA ALA A 675 -31.25 8.50 -35.33
C ALA A 675 -32.19 7.32 -35.63
N ILE A 676 -32.01 6.63 -36.76
CA ILE A 676 -32.82 5.46 -37.15
C ILE A 676 -32.50 4.28 -36.23
N ILE A 677 -31.22 4.03 -35.97
CA ILE A 677 -30.74 2.92 -35.15
C ILE A 677 -31.20 3.01 -33.69
N GLY A 678 -31.38 4.22 -33.15
CA GLY A 678 -31.92 4.40 -31.80
C GLY A 678 -33.30 3.76 -31.57
N HIS A 679 -34.02 3.40 -32.64
CA HIS A 679 -35.33 2.75 -32.58
C HIS A 679 -35.29 1.22 -32.73
N HIS A 680 -34.14 0.62 -33.03
CA HIS A 680 -33.98 -0.82 -33.31
C HIS A 680 -33.01 -1.48 -32.32
N ASP A 681 -33.15 -2.79 -32.06
CA ASP A 681 -32.25 -3.53 -31.15
C ASP A 681 -30.94 -3.92 -31.85
N VAL A 682 -30.07 -2.92 -32.03
CA VAL A 682 -28.88 -3.00 -32.88
C VAL A 682 -27.72 -2.22 -32.26
N TYR A 683 -26.49 -2.71 -32.47
CA TYR A 683 -25.27 -2.11 -31.96
C TYR A 683 -24.40 -1.57 -33.10
N LYS A 684 -24.04 -0.29 -33.02
CA LYS A 684 -23.14 0.38 -33.96
C LYS A 684 -21.70 -0.08 -33.74
N VAL A 685 -21.10 -0.63 -34.79
CA VAL A 685 -19.71 -1.09 -34.79
C VAL A 685 -18.83 0.03 -35.33
N GLU A 686 -17.54 0.03 -35.00
CA GLU A 686 -16.59 0.98 -35.59
C GLU A 686 -16.67 1.00 -37.13
N THR A 687 -16.82 2.20 -37.69
CA THR A 687 -16.88 2.43 -39.13
C THR A 687 -15.49 2.68 -39.71
N ILE A 688 -15.18 2.08 -40.86
CA ILE A 688 -13.92 2.30 -41.57
C ILE A 688 -14.22 3.07 -42.86
N GLY A 689 -13.83 4.34 -42.91
CA GLY A 689 -14.04 5.21 -44.08
C GLY A 689 -15.51 5.56 -44.32
N ASP A 690 -16.00 5.28 -45.53
CA ASP A 690 -17.39 5.48 -46.01
C ASP A 690 -18.31 4.29 -45.74
N ALA A 691 -17.79 3.23 -45.13
CA ALA A 691 -18.57 2.06 -44.77
C ALA A 691 -19.18 2.19 -43.37
N TYR A 692 -20.49 1.93 -43.28
CA TYR A 692 -21.25 1.93 -42.03
C TYR A 692 -21.61 0.49 -41.63
N MET A 693 -21.26 0.12 -40.39
CA MET A 693 -21.35 -1.26 -39.90
C MET A 693 -22.23 -1.34 -38.63
N VAL A 694 -23.20 -2.26 -38.64
CA VAL A 694 -24.12 -2.48 -37.52
C VAL A 694 -24.33 -3.97 -37.30
N ALA A 695 -24.50 -4.39 -36.06
CA ALA A 695 -24.76 -5.78 -35.70
C ALA A 695 -25.97 -5.92 -34.77
N SER A 696 -26.69 -7.03 -34.87
CA SER A 696 -27.75 -7.43 -33.91
C SER A 696 -27.55 -8.88 -33.50
N GLY A 697 -28.05 -9.24 -32.31
CA GLY A 697 -27.76 -10.51 -31.62
C GLY A 697 -26.52 -10.45 -30.73
N LEU A 698 -25.89 -9.28 -30.60
CA LEU A 698 -24.77 -8.98 -29.72
C LEU A 698 -24.77 -7.49 -29.32
N PRO A 699 -24.16 -7.12 -28.18
CA PRO A 699 -23.63 -8.00 -27.14
C PRO A 699 -24.74 -8.76 -26.38
N LYS A 700 -25.99 -8.31 -26.48
CA LYS A 700 -27.15 -9.02 -25.93
C LYS A 700 -27.74 -9.95 -26.98
N ARG A 701 -27.87 -11.23 -26.65
CA ARG A 701 -28.48 -12.24 -27.53
C ARG A 701 -30.00 -12.03 -27.58
N ASN A 702 -30.57 -11.90 -28.78
CA ASN A 702 -32.01 -11.70 -28.97
C ASN A 702 -32.70 -12.84 -29.73
N GLY A 703 -32.04 -14.01 -29.81
CA GLY A 703 -32.50 -15.18 -30.56
C GLY A 703 -32.58 -14.88 -32.06
N GLN A 704 -33.50 -15.53 -32.79
CA GLN A 704 -33.63 -15.32 -34.25
C GLN A 704 -34.09 -13.91 -34.67
N ARG A 705 -34.47 -13.04 -33.73
CA ARG A 705 -34.92 -11.67 -34.04
C ARG A 705 -33.83 -10.77 -34.60
N HIS A 706 -32.54 -11.09 -34.38
CA HIS A 706 -31.41 -10.34 -34.93
C HIS A 706 -31.55 -10.05 -36.44
N ALA A 707 -32.13 -10.97 -37.21
CA ALA A 707 -32.26 -10.81 -38.66
C ALA A 707 -33.37 -9.83 -39.03
N ALA A 708 -34.47 -9.83 -38.27
CA ALA A 708 -35.59 -8.91 -38.46
C ALA A 708 -35.23 -7.48 -38.08
N GLU A 709 -34.57 -7.26 -36.93
CA GLU A 709 -34.12 -5.93 -36.48
C GLU A 709 -33.23 -5.26 -37.54
N ILE A 710 -32.23 -6.00 -38.05
CA ILE A 710 -31.34 -5.50 -39.11
C ILE A 710 -32.09 -5.29 -40.43
N ALA A 711 -33.04 -6.16 -40.80
CA ALA A 711 -33.79 -6.01 -42.04
C ALA A 711 -34.75 -4.80 -42.00
N ASN A 712 -35.40 -4.54 -40.87
CA ASN A 712 -36.26 -3.38 -40.67
C ASN A 712 -35.45 -2.08 -40.67
N MET A 713 -34.35 -2.04 -39.91
CA MET A 713 -33.41 -0.91 -39.93
C MET A 713 -32.88 -0.62 -41.34
N ALA A 714 -32.52 -1.65 -42.12
CA ALA A 714 -32.06 -1.47 -43.50
C ALA A 714 -33.15 -0.88 -44.41
N LEU A 715 -34.42 -1.24 -44.22
CA LEU A 715 -35.55 -0.66 -44.96
C LEU A 715 -35.78 0.81 -44.59
N ASP A 716 -35.65 1.16 -43.31
CA ASP A 716 -35.81 2.53 -42.81
C ASP A 716 -34.65 3.45 -43.23
N ILE A 717 -33.42 2.94 -43.23
CA ILE A 717 -32.27 3.64 -43.81
C ILE A 717 -32.49 3.86 -45.30
N LEU A 718 -32.93 2.84 -46.04
CA LEU A 718 -33.15 2.95 -47.48
C LEU A 718 -34.23 3.98 -47.83
N SER A 719 -35.29 4.09 -47.04
CA SER A 719 -36.36 5.07 -47.24
C SER A 719 -35.87 6.51 -46.96
N SER A 720 -35.08 6.68 -45.89
CA SER A 720 -34.58 7.98 -45.45
C SER A 720 -33.48 8.54 -46.37
N VAL A 721 -32.56 7.68 -46.83
CA VAL A 721 -31.47 8.05 -47.76
C VAL A 721 -32.01 8.58 -49.09
N GLY A 722 -33.16 8.09 -49.55
CA GLY A 722 -33.80 8.58 -50.77
C GLY A 722 -34.16 10.07 -50.72
N SER A 723 -34.32 10.65 -49.54
CA SER A 723 -34.64 12.06 -49.31
C SER A 723 -33.42 12.93 -48.96
N PHE A 724 -32.26 12.32 -48.71
CA PHE A 724 -31.05 13.01 -48.25
C PHE A 724 -30.41 13.81 -49.39
N LYS A 725 -30.02 15.06 -49.10
CA LYS A 725 -29.34 15.95 -50.05
C LYS A 725 -28.02 16.44 -49.47
N VAL A 726 -26.96 16.35 -50.27
CA VAL A 726 -25.63 16.85 -49.91
C VAL A 726 -25.62 18.38 -49.94
N LYS A 727 -25.29 19.02 -48.81
CA LYS A 727 -25.30 20.49 -48.68
C LYS A 727 -24.44 21.20 -49.73
N HIS A 728 -23.23 20.69 -49.98
CA HIS A 728 -22.29 21.28 -50.94
C HIS A 728 -22.50 20.80 -52.39
N LEU A 729 -23.25 19.71 -52.62
CA LEU A 729 -23.53 19.13 -53.94
C LEU A 729 -25.00 18.67 -54.08
N PRO A 730 -25.97 19.60 -54.08
CA PRO A 730 -27.40 19.27 -54.01
C PRO A 730 -27.96 18.52 -55.23
N GLY A 731 -27.22 18.49 -56.35
CA GLY A 731 -27.61 17.80 -57.59
C GLY A 731 -27.11 16.35 -57.72
N VAL A 732 -26.29 15.88 -56.79
CA VAL A 732 -25.72 14.52 -56.82
C VAL A 732 -26.44 13.64 -55.81
N PRO A 733 -27.25 12.65 -56.25
CA PRO A 733 -27.94 11.75 -55.32
C PRO A 733 -26.94 10.77 -54.71
N ILE A 734 -26.91 10.66 -53.38
CA ILE A 734 -26.15 9.62 -52.68
C ILE A 734 -26.82 8.28 -52.93
N ARG A 735 -26.04 7.30 -53.39
CA ARG A 735 -26.51 5.92 -53.57
C ARG A 735 -25.74 5.01 -52.64
N ILE A 736 -26.46 4.13 -51.96
CA ILE A 736 -25.89 3.24 -50.96
C ILE A 736 -26.08 1.80 -51.41
N ARG A 737 -25.05 0.97 -51.20
CA ARG A 737 -25.14 -0.49 -51.23
C ARG A 737 -25.38 -1.01 -49.82
N MET A 738 -26.17 -2.06 -49.71
CA MET A 738 -26.49 -2.67 -48.42
C MET A 738 -26.35 -4.19 -48.52
N GLY A 739 -25.55 -4.77 -47.63
CA GLY A 739 -25.33 -6.20 -47.50
C GLY A 739 -25.61 -6.69 -46.09
N LEU A 740 -26.41 -7.74 -45.99
CA LEU A 740 -26.85 -8.34 -44.74
C LEU A 740 -26.46 -9.82 -44.73
N HIS A 741 -25.85 -10.27 -43.65
CA HIS A 741 -25.50 -11.67 -43.46
C HIS A 741 -25.75 -12.11 -42.02
N SER A 742 -26.46 -13.22 -41.89
CA SER A 742 -26.67 -13.93 -40.63
C SER A 742 -25.69 -15.10 -40.56
N GLY A 743 -24.84 -15.11 -39.54
CA GLY A 743 -24.02 -16.28 -39.24
C GLY A 743 -24.93 -17.35 -38.66
N ASN A 744 -25.04 -18.52 -39.29
CA ASN A 744 -25.66 -19.71 -38.68
C ASN A 744 -24.66 -20.87 -38.55
N ASN A 745 -23.49 -20.79 -39.22
CA ASN A 745 -22.50 -21.88 -39.35
C ASN A 745 -21.05 -21.41 -39.10
N GLY A 746 -20.84 -20.23 -38.50
CA GLY A 746 -19.52 -19.69 -38.23
C GLY A 746 -19.58 -18.69 -37.07
N PRO A 747 -18.78 -18.85 -36.01
CA PRO A 747 -18.89 -18.01 -34.83
C PRO A 747 -18.35 -16.60 -35.11
N CYS A 748 -19.07 -15.57 -34.65
CA CYS A 748 -18.58 -14.20 -34.59
C CYS A 748 -17.98 -13.98 -33.19
N ALA A 749 -16.67 -13.74 -33.11
CA ALA A 749 -16.03 -13.36 -31.86
C ALA A 749 -16.20 -11.85 -31.66
N ALA A 750 -16.63 -11.42 -30.48
CA ALA A 750 -16.71 -10.01 -30.12
C ALA A 750 -15.95 -9.77 -28.81
N GLY A 751 -15.20 -8.67 -28.73
CA GLY A 751 -14.40 -8.35 -27.54
C GLY A 751 -13.85 -6.93 -27.56
N VAL A 752 -13.35 -6.49 -26.40
CA VAL A 752 -12.74 -5.16 -26.26
C VAL A 752 -11.26 -5.24 -26.62
N VAL A 753 -10.83 -4.39 -27.56
CA VAL A 753 -9.44 -4.28 -27.99
C VAL A 753 -8.87 -2.94 -27.55
N GLY A 754 -7.66 -2.96 -26.95
CA GLY A 754 -6.93 -1.78 -26.50
C GLY A 754 -7.21 -1.40 -25.04
N LEU A 755 -6.15 -1.01 -24.31
CA LEU A 755 -6.24 -0.60 -22.90
C LEU A 755 -6.48 0.91 -22.73
N THR A 756 -5.88 1.73 -23.60
CA THR A 756 -5.95 3.21 -23.50
C THR A 756 -7.15 3.79 -24.26
N MET A 757 -7.56 3.13 -25.36
CA MET A 757 -8.74 3.47 -26.15
C MET A 757 -9.51 2.17 -26.40
N PRO A 758 -10.34 1.72 -25.45
CA PRO A 758 -11.06 0.46 -25.56
C PRO A 758 -12.12 0.53 -26.66
N ARG A 759 -12.11 -0.45 -27.55
CA ARG A 759 -13.03 -0.53 -28.70
C ARG A 759 -13.69 -1.90 -28.73
N TYR A 760 -15.00 -1.95 -28.84
CA TYR A 760 -15.72 -3.22 -28.98
C TYR A 760 -15.71 -3.68 -30.44
N CYS A 761 -14.83 -4.63 -30.75
CA CYS A 761 -14.54 -5.09 -32.10
C CYS A 761 -15.15 -6.47 -32.37
N LEU A 762 -15.47 -6.71 -33.65
CA LEU A 762 -16.07 -7.95 -34.15
C LEU A 762 -15.13 -8.64 -35.14
N PHE A 763 -14.94 -9.94 -34.97
CA PHE A 763 -14.06 -10.77 -35.79
C PHE A 763 -14.77 -12.06 -36.20
N GLY A 764 -14.51 -12.53 -37.41
CA GLY A 764 -14.95 -13.85 -37.88
C GLY A 764 -15.46 -13.87 -39.32
N ASP A 765 -15.73 -15.07 -39.81
CA ASP A 765 -16.19 -15.29 -41.19
C ASP A 765 -17.53 -14.63 -41.49
N THR A 766 -18.37 -14.45 -40.46
CA THR A 766 -19.65 -13.74 -40.57
C THR A 766 -19.44 -12.27 -40.99
N VAL A 767 -18.44 -11.59 -40.42
CA VAL A 767 -18.08 -10.20 -40.77
C VAL A 767 -17.58 -10.13 -42.20
N ASN A 768 -16.63 -11.02 -42.56
CA ASN A 768 -16.02 -11.07 -43.88
C ASN A 768 -17.04 -11.38 -44.98
N THR A 769 -17.99 -12.28 -44.71
CA THR A 769 -19.04 -12.65 -45.67
C THR A 769 -20.05 -11.52 -45.84
N ALA A 770 -20.42 -10.82 -44.77
CA ALA A 770 -21.30 -9.66 -44.82
C ALA A 770 -20.72 -8.54 -45.70
N SER A 771 -19.43 -8.20 -45.50
CA SER A 771 -18.71 -7.23 -46.33
C SER A 771 -18.66 -7.64 -47.80
N ARG A 772 -18.43 -8.93 -48.11
CA ARG A 772 -18.46 -9.43 -49.49
C ARG A 772 -19.84 -9.33 -50.13
N ILE A 773 -20.91 -9.56 -49.38
CA ILE A 773 -22.30 -9.44 -49.87
C ILE A 773 -22.62 -7.97 -50.19
N GLU A 774 -22.19 -7.03 -49.35
CA GLU A 774 -22.31 -5.59 -49.63
C GLU A 774 -21.58 -5.22 -50.92
N SER A 775 -20.32 -5.63 -51.06
CA SER A 775 -19.47 -5.23 -52.21
C SER A 775 -20.03 -5.66 -53.58
N THR A 776 -20.81 -6.74 -53.61
CA THR A 776 -21.49 -7.24 -54.82
C THR A 776 -22.93 -6.75 -54.93
N GLY A 777 -23.36 -5.87 -54.03
CA GLY A 777 -24.69 -5.28 -53.95
C GLY A 777 -24.99 -4.31 -55.09
N LEU A 778 -26.25 -4.27 -55.49
CA LEU A 778 -26.79 -3.30 -56.43
C LEU A 778 -27.15 -2.01 -55.68
N PRO A 779 -27.03 -0.84 -56.33
CA PRO A 779 -27.46 0.43 -55.75
C PRO A 779 -28.93 0.41 -55.30
N PHE A 780 -29.23 0.95 -54.11
CA PHE A 780 -30.59 1.06 -53.54
C PHE A 780 -31.34 -0.28 -53.42
N ARG A 781 -30.61 -1.36 -53.18
CA ARG A 781 -31.16 -2.70 -52.95
C ARG A 781 -30.52 -3.31 -51.72
N ILE A 782 -31.33 -4.04 -50.95
CA ILE A 782 -30.89 -4.73 -49.74
C ILE A 782 -30.55 -6.16 -50.13
N HIS A 783 -29.27 -6.51 -50.07
CA HIS A 783 -28.77 -7.84 -50.40
C HIS A 783 -28.66 -8.70 -49.16
N ILE A 784 -29.19 -9.92 -49.22
CA ILE A 784 -29.13 -10.87 -48.11
C ILE A 784 -28.51 -12.21 -48.55
N SER A 785 -27.88 -12.90 -47.60
CA SER A 785 -27.40 -14.28 -47.78
C SER A 785 -28.51 -15.33 -47.69
N GLN A 786 -28.14 -16.59 -47.97
CA GLN A 786 -29.06 -17.72 -47.84
C GLN A 786 -29.49 -17.96 -46.40
N SER A 787 -28.55 -17.80 -45.47
CA SER A 787 -28.79 -17.93 -44.04
C SER A 787 -29.80 -16.88 -43.57
N THR A 788 -29.58 -15.60 -43.89
CA THR A 788 -30.50 -14.52 -43.53
C THR A 788 -31.88 -14.72 -44.12
N MET A 789 -31.97 -15.18 -45.39
CA MET A 789 -33.26 -15.49 -46.00
C MET A 789 -34.02 -16.59 -45.25
N LYS A 790 -33.33 -17.66 -44.83
CA LYS A 790 -33.94 -18.74 -44.05
C LYS A 790 -34.45 -18.24 -42.71
N THR A 791 -33.66 -17.43 -42.00
CA THR A 791 -34.04 -16.84 -40.71
C THR A 791 -35.22 -15.86 -40.85
N LEU A 792 -35.22 -15.00 -41.86
CA LEU A 792 -36.36 -14.10 -42.10
C LEU A 792 -37.65 -14.85 -42.48
N ARG A 793 -37.53 -15.97 -43.20
CA ARG A 793 -38.68 -16.83 -43.51
C ARG A 793 -39.18 -17.61 -42.29
N SER A 794 -38.31 -18.05 -41.39
CA SER A 794 -38.74 -18.76 -40.17
C SER A 794 -39.53 -17.87 -39.22
N LEU A 795 -39.25 -16.56 -39.19
CA LEU A 795 -39.97 -15.58 -38.36
C LEU A 795 -41.40 -15.27 -38.86
N ASN A 796 -41.72 -15.55 -40.13
CA ASN A 796 -43.04 -15.37 -40.73
C ASN A 796 -43.66 -13.95 -40.58
N GLU A 797 -42.83 -12.90 -40.67
CA GLU A 797 -43.27 -11.49 -40.49
C GLU A 797 -43.70 -10.78 -41.78
N GLY A 798 -43.78 -11.50 -42.91
CA GLY A 798 -44.28 -10.95 -44.18
C GLY A 798 -43.26 -10.21 -45.03
N TYR A 799 -41.96 -10.53 -44.93
CA TYR A 799 -40.92 -10.00 -45.82
C TYR A 799 -41.08 -10.51 -47.26
N LYS A 800 -41.04 -9.60 -48.24
CA LYS A 800 -40.93 -9.95 -49.66
C LYS A 800 -39.48 -10.13 -50.05
N ILE A 801 -39.13 -11.36 -50.46
CA ILE A 801 -37.75 -11.77 -50.76
C ILE A 801 -37.68 -12.38 -52.17
N ASP A 802 -36.96 -11.70 -53.06
CA ASP A 802 -36.77 -12.10 -54.46
C ASP A 802 -35.41 -12.77 -54.69
N PHE A 803 -35.37 -13.82 -55.51
CA PHE A 803 -34.11 -14.48 -55.85
C PHE A 803 -33.36 -13.71 -56.93
N ARG A 804 -32.10 -13.33 -56.64
CA ARG A 804 -31.26 -12.56 -57.58
C ARG A 804 -30.52 -13.45 -58.58
N GLY A 805 -30.08 -14.63 -58.16
CA GLY A 805 -29.19 -15.51 -58.94
C GLY A 805 -27.92 -15.91 -58.18
N LYS A 806 -27.00 -16.59 -58.87
CA LYS A 806 -25.66 -16.91 -58.35
C LYS A 806 -24.71 -15.75 -58.64
N THR A 807 -24.07 -15.21 -57.61
CA THR A 807 -23.10 -14.11 -57.67
C THR A 807 -21.73 -14.64 -57.25
N GLU A 808 -20.68 -14.29 -57.97
CA GLU A 808 -19.31 -14.70 -57.61
C GLU A 808 -18.76 -13.82 -56.49
N LEU A 809 -18.45 -14.41 -55.34
CA LEU A 809 -17.82 -13.72 -54.22
C LEU A 809 -16.32 -13.99 -54.25
N LYS A 810 -15.53 -12.91 -54.17
CA LYS A 810 -14.06 -12.96 -54.18
C LYS A 810 -13.53 -13.91 -53.09
N GLY A 811 -12.89 -15.00 -53.51
CA GLY A 811 -12.30 -16.01 -52.61
C GLY A 811 -13.27 -17.02 -52.00
N ALA A 812 -14.58 -17.00 -52.33
CA ALA A 812 -15.57 -17.94 -51.79
C ALA A 812 -16.41 -18.66 -52.87
N GLY A 813 -16.19 -18.38 -54.15
CA GLY A 813 -16.87 -19.04 -55.28
C GLY A 813 -18.26 -18.47 -55.58
N LEU A 814 -19.13 -19.28 -56.22
CA LEU A 814 -20.49 -18.89 -56.62
C LEU A 814 -21.48 -19.01 -55.45
N TRP A 815 -22.03 -17.88 -55.01
CA TRP A 815 -22.99 -17.79 -53.91
C TRP A 815 -24.38 -17.40 -54.39
N ARG A 816 -25.41 -17.98 -53.76
CA ARG A 816 -26.80 -17.55 -54.02
C ARG A 816 -27.06 -16.27 -53.23
N SER A 817 -27.65 -15.27 -53.89
CA SER A 817 -28.01 -13.98 -53.29
C SER A 817 -29.51 -13.73 -53.46
N TRP A 818 -30.14 -13.10 -52.46
CA TRP A 818 -31.54 -12.68 -52.49
C TRP A 818 -31.65 -11.18 -52.20
N LEU A 819 -32.79 -10.61 -52.57
CA LEU A 819 -33.13 -9.21 -52.38
C LEU A 819 -34.33 -9.07 -51.46
N VAL A 820 -34.24 -8.19 -50.46
CA VAL A 820 -35.40 -7.79 -49.65
C VAL A 820 -36.00 -6.53 -50.25
N THR A 821 -37.30 -6.53 -50.52
CA THR A 821 -37.99 -5.41 -51.19
C THR A 821 -38.98 -4.67 -50.30
N SER A 822 -39.66 -5.34 -49.36
CA SER A 822 -40.60 -4.70 -48.41
C SER A 822 -40.99 -5.64 -47.27
N CYS A 823 -41.41 -5.09 -46.12
CA CYS A 823 -42.07 -5.81 -45.03
C CYS A 823 -43.52 -5.30 -44.85
N TYR A 824 -44.48 -6.19 -44.56
CA TYR A 824 -45.90 -5.78 -44.34
C TYR A 824 -46.13 -5.13 -42.96
N LYS A 825 -45.25 -5.36 -41.97
CA LYS A 825 -45.40 -4.87 -40.60
C LYS A 825 -44.71 -3.54 -40.30
N SER A 826 -43.77 -3.07 -41.13
CA SER A 826 -43.00 -1.84 -40.86
C SER A 826 -43.75 -0.53 -41.18
N LEU A 827 -45.06 -0.58 -41.43
CA LEU A 827 -45.91 0.60 -41.66
C LEU A 827 -46.37 1.22 -40.33
N LEU A 828 -45.42 1.73 -39.55
CA LEU A 828 -45.66 2.79 -38.56
C LEU A 828 -45.13 4.11 -39.10
N THR A 829 -45.63 4.52 -40.27
CA THR A 829 -45.85 5.92 -40.69
C THR A 829 -46.57 5.91 -42.04
N GLU A 830 -47.53 6.82 -42.21
CA GLU A 830 -48.44 6.89 -43.37
C GLU A 830 -47.71 6.79 -44.72
N ARG A 831 -48.19 5.92 -45.61
CA ARG A 831 -47.80 5.92 -47.03
C ARG A 831 -48.14 7.27 -47.65
N GLN A 832 -47.14 8.11 -47.90
CA GLN A 832 -47.33 9.29 -48.74
C GLN A 832 -47.25 8.94 -50.24
N PRO A 833 -48.11 9.54 -51.08
CA PRO A 833 -48.33 9.18 -52.49
C PRO A 833 -47.16 9.47 -53.46
N TRP A 834 -46.03 10.01 -53.00
CA TRP A 834 -44.88 10.37 -53.85
C TRP A 834 -44.07 9.16 -54.35
N GLN A 835 -44.14 8.01 -53.68
CA GLN A 835 -43.41 6.80 -54.08
C GLN A 835 -43.90 6.24 -55.42
N ASP A 836 -45.20 6.33 -55.71
CA ASP A 836 -45.75 5.97 -57.02
C ASP A 836 -45.37 6.99 -58.10
N THR A 837 -45.20 8.26 -57.73
CA THR A 837 -44.74 9.34 -58.64
C THR A 837 -43.29 9.13 -59.07
N ILE A 838 -42.39 8.79 -58.15
CA ILE A 838 -40.97 8.55 -58.46
C ILE A 838 -40.79 7.26 -59.29
N VAL A 839 -41.57 6.20 -59.02
CA VAL A 839 -41.53 4.98 -59.83
C VAL A 839 -42.02 5.25 -61.27
N GLN A 840 -42.99 6.15 -61.44
CA GLN A 840 -43.42 6.60 -62.77
C GLN A 840 -42.37 7.51 -63.44
N GLU A 841 -41.76 8.46 -62.73
CA GLU A 841 -40.69 9.31 -63.27
C GLU A 841 -39.46 8.50 -63.70
N ILE A 842 -39.05 7.51 -62.91
CA ILE A 842 -37.94 6.60 -63.25
C ILE A 842 -38.28 5.75 -64.49
N LYS A 843 -39.52 5.23 -64.59
CA LYS A 843 -39.97 4.53 -65.81
C LYS A 843 -40.00 5.44 -67.03
N THR A 844 -40.30 6.72 -66.84
CA THR A 844 -40.35 7.73 -67.90
C THR A 844 -38.94 8.11 -68.36
N ALA A 845 -38.01 8.35 -67.43
CA ALA A 845 -36.61 8.61 -67.71
C ALA A 845 -35.89 7.41 -68.37
N LEU A 846 -36.23 6.17 -67.98
CA LEU A 846 -35.74 4.96 -68.65
C LEU A 846 -36.28 4.82 -70.07
N ARG A 847 -37.54 5.19 -70.32
CA ARG A 847 -38.13 5.21 -71.68
C ARG A 847 -37.49 6.30 -72.56
N GLU A 848 -37.21 7.47 -72.01
CA GLU A 848 -36.52 8.54 -72.73
C GLU A 848 -35.06 8.20 -73.04
N SER A 849 -34.34 7.60 -72.09
CA SER A 849 -32.97 7.13 -72.30
C SER A 849 -32.91 6.02 -73.36
N LYS A 850 -33.88 5.09 -73.36
CA LYS A 850 -34.01 4.05 -74.38
C LYS A 850 -34.37 4.62 -75.77
N ARG A 851 -35.22 5.67 -75.83
CA ARG A 851 -35.51 6.39 -77.08
C ARG A 851 -34.29 7.16 -77.61
N LYS A 852 -33.54 7.84 -76.74
CA LYS A 852 -32.28 8.51 -77.11
C LYS A 852 -31.24 7.50 -77.62
N PHE A 853 -31.13 6.34 -76.98
CA PHE A 853 -30.24 5.27 -77.42
C PHE A 853 -30.63 4.69 -78.79
N ILE A 854 -31.92 4.46 -79.03
CA ILE A 854 -32.43 3.99 -80.33
C ILE A 854 -32.29 5.06 -81.42
N SER A 855 -32.48 6.35 -81.09
CA SER A 855 -32.27 7.46 -82.04
C SER A 855 -30.81 7.61 -82.45
N ARG A 856 -29.86 7.40 -81.51
CA ARG A 856 -28.42 7.40 -81.79
C ARG A 856 -28.00 6.21 -82.65
N GLN A 857 -28.60 5.03 -82.47
CA GLN A 857 -28.35 3.88 -83.35
C GLN A 857 -28.95 4.02 -84.76
N LYS A 858 -30.04 4.78 -84.92
CA LYS A 858 -30.61 5.10 -86.25
C LYS A 858 -29.89 6.23 -86.99
N GLN A 859 -29.06 7.02 -86.31
CA GLN A 859 -28.20 8.04 -86.92
C GLN A 859 -26.82 7.51 -87.31
N GLN A 860 -26.46 6.29 -86.87
CA GLN A 860 -25.20 5.61 -87.19
C GLN A 860 -25.37 4.45 -88.20
N ARG A 861 -26.58 4.24 -88.72
CA ARG A 861 -26.88 3.49 -89.94
C ARG A 861 -27.42 4.45 -90.96
#